data_AF-A0A7S1QDU9-F1
#
_entry.id   AF-A0A7S1QDU9-F1
#
_cell.length_a   1.000
_cell.length_b   1.000
_cell.length_c   1.000
_cell.angle_alpha   90.00
_cell.angle_beta   90.00
_cell.angle_gamma   90.00
#
_symmetry.space_group_name_H-M   'P 1'
#
loop_
_entity.id
_entity.type
_entity.pdbx_description
1 polymer ?
#
loop_
_entity_poly.entity_id
_entity_poly.type
_entity_poly.pdbx_seq_one_letter_code
_entity_poly.pdbx_strand_id
1 'polypeptide(L)'
;EEKRKHWNHTMVKEIDAQKMADEMGELFQKSRALNKAHDDSVSNRLVNSITAEKAHLNVMVELCNPALNEEHWLKIFTGMKQRLPPAEARTLETMRSFGAYEQMELITTISSVATGEYNLKNQITKIANVWESMPFVLAKNKGANGKPDQPILGGLDEVMLQLEDNQVQVQTCLASRYVGGIKPLVEEWDVKLKTIFDVLNEWLNVQKSWLYLEFIFSSDDIKKQLPEESKLFSQVDKTFRGLMANAVETNVVGTVCCEEGLLERLQQATRDLDKVQKGLEDYLETKRVAFPRFYFLSNDELLSILSDVRNPMAVQPHLQKCFDNIKELEFESSTLIKAMKSQEGEVVPFSERIRIAGNVEHWLNDIEAMMRRTLYDITKAAHAAYPDSKRTEWYFAFPAQVVGCVDQIVWTNEIEEVWRKMGEGEGNALVEYLEFYKAQILDTVGLVKGQLTSQQRTCCCTLIVVDVHARDVVANLIEEKCSTAVDFNWVKQLRYYWEADDAGRPDCHIRHSAAHVLYGYEYLGNQLRLVITPLTERAFLTCTGALHMHQGAAPQGPAGTGKTESVKDLGKALARQVVVFNCSDGLNYKMMSQMFAGLAQAGAWACFDEFNRIEIEVLSVVAQQMLEITTAIAAKQNSMMFDGHNIRLNKNFGVFITMNPGYAGRTELPDNLKALFRPICMMIPDYALIAEIMFYSEGFQEAKSLAQKMVKLYSLSSQQLSKQDHYDFGMRAVNTVISAAGLNKRKYPDEEEDILLLRALRDSNVPKFLSGDILLFEGIISDLFPRVKLPEVDYGALMESLRKAVREHKRQEVETFLHKAIQLYDVTILRH
;
A
#
# COMPACT_ATOMS: atom_id res chain seq x y z
N GLU A 1 0.20 -75.48 43.29
CA GLU A 1 0.98 -75.09 44.49
C GLU A 1 2.27 -74.38 44.16
N GLU A 2 3.07 -74.87 43.20
CA GLU A 2 4.33 -74.21 42.78
C GLU A 2 4.15 -72.73 42.40
N LYS A 3 3.16 -72.42 41.56
CA LYS A 3 2.83 -71.02 41.21
C LYS A 3 2.45 -70.16 42.42
N ARG A 4 1.71 -70.73 43.39
CA ARG A 4 1.34 -70.04 44.64
C ARG A 4 2.59 -69.77 45.49
N LYS A 5 3.51 -70.73 45.61
CA LYS A 5 4.79 -70.53 46.30
C LYS A 5 5.63 -69.45 45.62
N HIS A 6 5.70 -69.49 44.29
CA HIS A 6 6.42 -68.50 43.49
C HIS A 6 5.86 -67.08 43.70
N TRP A 7 4.56 -66.86 43.52
CA TRP A 7 3.95 -65.53 43.73
C TRP A 7 4.06 -65.04 45.18
N ASN A 8 3.91 -65.92 46.17
CA ASN A 8 3.98 -65.53 47.58
C ASN A 8 5.38 -65.12 48.05
N HIS A 9 6.44 -65.69 47.46
CA HIS A 9 7.83 -65.44 47.86
C HIS A 9 8.57 -64.47 46.94
N THR A 10 8.01 -64.13 45.78
CA THR A 10 8.57 -63.12 44.88
C THR A 10 8.22 -61.72 45.37
N MET A 11 9.14 -60.76 45.20
CA MET A 11 8.87 -59.38 45.57
C MET A 11 7.73 -58.83 44.71
N VAL A 12 6.83 -58.06 45.31
CA VAL A 12 5.63 -57.53 44.64
C VAL A 12 5.98 -56.68 43.41
N LYS A 13 7.15 -56.01 43.40
CA LYS A 13 7.67 -55.22 42.26
C LYS A 13 8.17 -56.06 41.09
N GLU A 14 8.53 -57.32 41.33
CA GLU A 14 9.07 -58.25 40.32
C GLU A 14 7.98 -59.14 39.71
N ILE A 15 6.77 -59.11 40.26
CA ILE A 15 5.63 -59.89 39.77
C ILE A 15 4.95 -59.11 38.64
N ASP A 16 4.86 -59.73 37.47
CA ASP A 16 4.00 -59.26 36.39
C ASP A 16 2.52 -59.51 36.76
N ALA A 17 1.87 -58.43 37.18
CA ALA A 17 0.48 -58.44 37.65
C ALA A 17 -0.50 -58.99 36.59
N GLN A 18 -0.27 -58.67 35.32
CA GLN A 18 -1.13 -59.09 34.21
C GLN A 18 -0.96 -60.58 33.94
N LYS A 19 0.29 -61.04 33.85
CA LYS A 19 0.61 -62.46 33.66
C LYS A 19 0.09 -63.31 34.81
N MET A 20 0.20 -62.83 36.05
CA MET A 20 -0.36 -63.49 37.23
C MET A 20 -1.89 -63.62 37.14
N ALA A 21 -2.58 -62.56 36.72
CA ALA A 21 -4.03 -62.56 36.54
C ALA A 21 -4.49 -63.55 35.46
N ASP A 22 -3.81 -63.56 34.32
CA ASP A 22 -4.10 -64.47 33.20
C ASP A 22 -3.87 -65.93 33.59
N GLU A 23 -2.74 -66.23 34.23
CA GLU A 23 -2.41 -67.56 34.73
C GLU A 23 -3.39 -68.05 35.81
N MET A 24 -3.86 -67.17 36.70
CA MET A 24 -4.88 -67.50 37.69
C MET A 24 -6.26 -67.75 37.03
N GLY A 25 -6.58 -66.98 35.99
CA GLY A 25 -7.77 -67.16 35.16
C GLY A 25 -7.80 -68.53 34.47
N GLU A 26 -6.69 -68.92 33.84
CA GLU A 26 -6.53 -70.24 33.23
C GLU A 26 -6.66 -71.38 34.24
N LEU A 27 -6.00 -71.27 35.40
CA LEU A 27 -6.07 -72.28 36.45
C LEU A 27 -7.49 -72.42 36.99
N PHE A 28 -8.22 -71.32 37.13
CA PHE A 28 -9.62 -71.35 37.54
C PHE A 28 -10.51 -72.07 36.51
N GLN A 29 -10.35 -71.80 35.22
CA GLN A 29 -11.09 -72.49 34.16
C GLN A 29 -10.75 -73.99 34.11
N LYS A 30 -9.47 -74.35 34.16
CA LYS A 30 -8.98 -75.74 34.20
C LYS A 30 -9.53 -76.48 35.42
N SER A 31 -9.56 -75.83 36.59
CA SER A 31 -10.10 -76.43 37.82
C SER A 31 -11.61 -76.68 37.77
N ARG A 32 -12.40 -75.77 37.18
CA ARG A 32 -13.84 -75.99 36.96
C ARG A 32 -14.11 -77.10 35.95
N ALA A 33 -13.33 -77.19 34.87
CA ALA A 33 -13.44 -78.26 33.89
C ALA A 33 -13.16 -79.63 34.51
N LEU A 34 -12.11 -79.73 35.34
CA LEU A 34 -11.76 -80.95 36.09
C LEU A 34 -12.82 -81.34 37.13
N ASN A 35 -13.39 -80.36 37.84
CA ASN A 35 -14.45 -80.63 38.81
C ASN A 35 -15.73 -81.14 38.14
N LYS A 36 -16.08 -80.59 36.97
CA LYS A 36 -17.20 -81.07 36.16
C LYS A 36 -17.00 -82.49 35.63
N ALA A 37 -15.75 -82.93 35.45
CA ALA A 37 -15.41 -84.25 34.91
C ALA A 37 -15.34 -85.36 35.97
N HIS A 38 -14.94 -85.05 37.22
CA HIS A 38 -14.71 -86.05 38.27
C HIS A 38 -15.64 -85.94 39.49
N ASP A 39 -16.12 -84.74 39.83
CA ASP A 39 -16.98 -84.42 40.99
C ASP A 39 -16.65 -85.16 42.30
N ASP A 40 -15.36 -85.15 42.67
CA ASP A 40 -14.88 -85.78 43.90
C ASP A 40 -14.52 -84.74 44.97
N SER A 41 -14.23 -85.22 46.18
CA SER A 41 -13.87 -84.33 47.30
C SER A 41 -12.58 -83.52 47.05
N VAL A 42 -11.71 -83.98 46.15
CA VAL A 42 -10.41 -83.38 45.85
C VAL A 42 -10.56 -82.27 44.81
N SER A 43 -11.33 -82.50 43.74
CA SER A 43 -11.65 -81.52 42.71
C SER A 43 -12.47 -80.35 43.28
N ASN A 44 -13.41 -80.65 44.19
CA ASN A 44 -14.17 -79.63 44.91
C ASN A 44 -13.26 -78.79 45.85
N ARG A 45 -12.31 -79.42 46.56
CA ARG A 45 -11.30 -78.69 47.36
C ARG A 45 -10.41 -77.82 46.48
N LEU A 46 -9.99 -78.30 45.32
CA LEU A 46 -9.16 -77.53 44.39
C LEU A 46 -9.88 -76.29 43.85
N VAL A 47 -11.13 -76.44 43.40
CA VAL A 47 -11.96 -75.31 42.93
C VAL A 47 -12.18 -74.30 44.06
N ASN A 48 -12.52 -74.76 45.28
CA ASN A 48 -12.70 -73.85 46.42
C ASN A 48 -11.41 -73.11 46.78
N SER A 49 -10.26 -73.78 46.73
CA SER A 49 -8.96 -73.15 47.00
C SER A 49 -8.58 -72.10 45.95
N ILE A 50 -8.85 -72.36 44.66
CA ILE A 50 -8.57 -71.38 43.59
C ILE A 50 -9.61 -70.25 43.61
N THR A 51 -10.86 -70.53 43.97
CA THR A 51 -11.91 -69.50 44.13
C THR A 51 -11.56 -68.52 45.24
N ALA A 52 -11.05 -69.02 46.37
CA ALA A 52 -10.60 -68.19 47.49
C ALA A 52 -9.41 -67.29 47.10
N GLU A 53 -8.40 -67.83 46.41
CA GLU A 53 -7.28 -67.01 45.93
C GLU A 53 -7.71 -66.01 44.84
N LYS A 54 -8.64 -66.40 43.95
CA LYS A 54 -9.20 -65.52 42.93
C LYS A 54 -9.96 -64.33 43.52
N ALA A 55 -10.61 -64.49 44.68
CA ALA A 55 -11.30 -63.41 45.36
C ALA A 55 -10.35 -62.27 45.77
N HIS A 56 -9.08 -62.57 46.01
CA HIS A 56 -8.04 -61.60 46.38
C HIS A 56 -7.20 -61.11 45.18
N LEU A 57 -7.43 -61.66 43.99
CA LEU A 57 -6.62 -61.38 42.80
C LEU A 57 -6.56 -59.89 42.47
N ASN A 58 -7.68 -59.17 42.59
CA ASN A 58 -7.71 -57.73 42.31
C ASN A 58 -6.77 -56.96 43.23
N VAL A 59 -6.78 -57.25 44.55
CA VAL A 59 -5.85 -56.61 45.50
C VAL A 59 -4.41 -56.99 45.21
N MET A 60 -4.16 -58.25 44.85
CA MET A 60 -2.82 -58.71 44.46
C MET A 60 -2.30 -57.95 43.24
N VAL A 61 -3.14 -57.73 42.23
CA VAL A 61 -2.80 -56.96 41.01
C VAL A 61 -2.51 -55.50 41.36
N GLU A 62 -3.35 -54.85 42.16
CA GLU A 62 -3.14 -53.46 42.58
C GLU A 62 -1.87 -53.28 43.41
N LEU A 63 -1.54 -54.25 44.28
CA LEU A 63 -0.28 -54.23 45.03
C LEU A 63 0.94 -54.38 44.12
N CYS A 64 0.82 -55.15 43.04
CA CYS A 64 1.86 -55.32 42.01
C CYS A 64 1.95 -54.14 41.02
N ASN A 65 1.23 -53.04 41.25
CA ASN A 65 1.28 -51.88 40.36
C ASN A 65 2.69 -51.25 40.34
N PRO A 66 3.38 -51.20 39.19
CA PRO A 66 4.72 -50.64 39.09
C PRO A 66 4.80 -49.13 39.37
N ALA A 67 3.66 -48.42 39.36
CA ALA A 67 3.57 -47.01 39.68
C ALA A 67 3.67 -46.69 41.19
N LEU A 68 3.58 -47.70 42.07
CA LEU A 68 3.68 -47.51 43.52
C LEU A 68 5.12 -47.16 43.93
N ASN A 69 5.32 -45.95 44.45
CA ASN A 69 6.59 -45.46 44.98
C ASN A 69 6.60 -45.58 46.52
N GLU A 70 7.73 -45.24 47.17
CA GLU A 70 7.85 -45.32 48.64
C GLU A 70 6.81 -44.47 49.39
N GLU A 71 6.41 -43.31 48.85
CA GLU A 71 5.36 -42.48 49.46
C GLU A 71 3.98 -43.15 49.39
N HIS A 72 3.67 -43.83 48.29
CA HIS A 72 2.46 -44.62 48.14
C HIS A 72 2.46 -45.81 49.10
N TRP A 73 3.58 -46.52 49.21
CA TRP A 73 3.73 -47.60 50.19
C TRP A 73 3.57 -47.10 51.63
N LEU A 74 4.15 -45.95 51.97
CA LEU A 74 3.99 -45.34 53.29
C LEU A 74 2.52 -44.99 53.58
N LYS A 75 1.79 -44.44 52.60
CA LYS A 75 0.35 -44.15 52.71
C LYS A 75 -0.48 -45.41 52.91
N ILE A 76 -0.18 -46.50 52.16
CA ILE A 76 -0.85 -47.80 52.30
C ILE A 76 -0.64 -48.36 53.71
N PHE A 77 0.60 -48.44 54.19
CA PHE A 77 0.90 -49.02 55.50
C PHE A 77 0.41 -48.16 56.67
N THR A 78 0.43 -46.83 56.53
CA THR A 78 -0.13 -45.91 57.53
C THR A 78 -1.66 -46.04 57.58
N GLY A 79 -2.33 -46.17 56.43
CA GLY A 79 -3.78 -46.42 56.37
C GLY A 79 -4.18 -47.77 56.98
N MET A 80 -3.33 -48.79 56.82
CA MET A 80 -3.48 -50.10 57.48
C MET A 80 -3.08 -50.09 58.98
N LYS A 81 -2.53 -48.98 59.50
CA LYS A 81 -1.97 -48.85 60.86
C LYS A 81 -0.86 -49.87 61.16
N GLN A 82 -0.07 -50.19 60.13
CA GLN A 82 1.05 -51.13 60.19
C GLN A 82 2.38 -50.41 59.91
N ARG A 83 3.49 -51.00 60.34
CA ARG A 83 4.83 -50.48 60.02
C ARG A 83 5.22 -50.88 58.60
N LEU A 84 5.73 -49.92 57.82
CA LEU A 84 6.25 -50.18 56.47
C LEU A 84 7.45 -51.15 56.53
N PRO A 85 7.36 -52.34 55.89
CA PRO A 85 8.49 -53.25 55.79
C PRO A 85 9.55 -52.74 54.78
N PRO A 86 10.83 -53.17 54.93
CA PRO A 86 11.87 -52.94 53.93
C PRO A 86 11.44 -53.42 52.55
N ALA A 87 11.88 -52.75 51.48
CA ALA A 87 11.46 -53.04 50.10
C ALA A 87 11.68 -54.52 49.71
N GLU A 88 12.79 -55.10 50.15
CA GLU A 88 13.16 -56.51 49.90
C GLU A 88 12.23 -57.52 50.58
N ALA A 89 11.54 -57.10 51.65
CA ALA A 89 10.60 -57.92 52.39
C ALA A 89 9.15 -57.73 51.92
N ARG A 90 8.90 -57.00 50.83
CA ARG A 90 7.55 -56.77 50.28
C ARG A 90 7.18 -57.88 49.31
N THR A 91 6.70 -59.01 49.82
CA THR A 91 6.13 -60.12 49.03
C THR A 91 4.62 -60.25 49.26
N LEU A 92 3.89 -60.93 48.37
CA LEU A 92 2.44 -61.13 48.55
C LEU A 92 2.09 -61.87 49.85
N GLU A 93 2.98 -62.74 50.34
CA GLU A 93 2.83 -63.39 51.64
C GLU A 93 2.93 -62.41 52.81
N THR A 94 3.91 -61.51 52.76
CA THR A 94 4.03 -60.46 53.78
C THR A 94 2.82 -59.52 53.75
N MET A 95 2.36 -59.11 52.56
CA MET A 95 1.16 -58.26 52.41
C MET A 95 -0.09 -58.93 52.98
N ARG A 96 -0.24 -60.25 52.75
CA ARG A 96 -1.31 -61.04 53.34
C ARG A 96 -1.21 -61.09 54.87
N SER A 97 0.00 -61.23 55.44
CA SER A 97 0.20 -61.26 56.89
C SER A 97 -0.11 -59.93 57.58
N PHE A 98 0.05 -58.80 56.88
CA PHE A 98 -0.28 -57.46 57.36
C PHE A 98 -1.76 -57.07 57.18
N GLY A 99 -2.59 -57.98 56.65
CA GLY A 99 -4.02 -57.73 56.44
C GLY A 99 -4.34 -56.82 55.25
N ALA A 100 -3.47 -56.81 54.22
CA ALA A 100 -3.68 -55.98 53.03
C ALA A 100 -4.90 -56.44 52.21
N TYR A 101 -5.24 -57.73 52.24
CA TYR A 101 -6.31 -58.30 51.40
C TYR A 101 -7.71 -57.87 51.86
N GLU A 102 -7.84 -57.47 53.12
CA GLU A 102 -9.04 -56.95 53.75
C GLU A 102 -9.24 -55.45 53.52
N GLN A 103 -8.20 -54.73 53.06
CA GLN A 103 -8.20 -53.27 52.84
C GLN A 103 -8.23 -52.91 51.35
N MET A 104 -9.07 -53.60 50.58
CA MET A 104 -9.16 -53.47 49.12
C MET A 104 -9.43 -52.03 48.65
N GLU A 105 -10.36 -51.32 49.28
CA GLU A 105 -10.77 -49.97 48.87
C GLU A 105 -9.62 -48.95 49.02
N LEU A 106 -8.86 -49.04 50.12
CA LEU A 106 -7.70 -48.20 50.38
C LEU A 106 -6.60 -48.44 49.34
N ILE A 107 -6.26 -49.70 49.08
CA ILE A 107 -5.19 -50.08 48.14
C ILE A 107 -5.57 -49.68 46.71
N THR A 108 -6.83 -49.91 46.31
CA THR A 108 -7.32 -49.52 44.98
C THR A 108 -7.27 -48.00 44.79
N THR A 109 -7.65 -47.23 45.82
CA THR A 109 -7.60 -45.77 45.77
C THR A 109 -6.18 -45.25 45.62
N ILE A 110 -5.24 -45.75 46.43
CA ILE A 110 -3.83 -45.31 46.38
C ILE A 110 -3.15 -45.77 45.08
N SER A 111 -3.44 -47.00 44.63
CA SER A 111 -2.94 -47.51 43.34
C SER A 111 -3.46 -46.70 42.14
N SER A 112 -4.72 -46.26 42.17
CA SER A 112 -5.27 -45.35 41.15
C SER A 112 -4.56 -44.01 41.14
N VAL A 113 -4.29 -43.43 42.32
CA VAL A 113 -3.51 -42.18 42.45
C VAL A 113 -2.09 -42.37 41.92
N ALA A 114 -1.43 -43.46 42.28
CA ALA A 114 -0.09 -43.78 41.82
C ALA A 114 0.00 -43.89 40.29
N THR A 115 -0.98 -44.57 39.67
CA THR A 115 -1.08 -44.68 38.21
C THR A 115 -1.30 -43.31 37.56
N GLY A 116 -2.17 -42.47 38.13
CA GLY A 116 -2.41 -41.11 37.66
C GLY A 116 -1.16 -40.23 37.74
N GLU A 117 -0.46 -40.24 38.88
CA GLU A 117 0.80 -39.52 39.08
C GLU A 117 1.89 -39.99 38.12
N TYR A 118 2.02 -41.31 37.91
CA TYR A 118 2.99 -41.87 36.97
C TYR A 118 2.73 -41.41 35.53
N ASN A 119 1.47 -41.39 35.10
CA ASN A 119 1.10 -40.92 33.76
C ASN A 119 1.41 -39.43 33.57
N LEU A 120 1.07 -38.59 34.55
CA LEU A 120 1.37 -37.16 34.50
C LEU A 120 2.89 -36.92 34.54
N LYS A 121 3.64 -37.65 35.36
CA LYS A 121 5.10 -37.57 35.42
C LYS A 121 5.73 -37.94 34.07
N ASN A 122 5.22 -38.96 33.39
CA ASN A 122 5.67 -39.33 32.05
C ASN A 122 5.36 -38.25 31.00
N GLN A 123 4.21 -37.58 31.11
CA GLN A 123 3.89 -36.43 30.24
C GLN A 123 4.88 -35.29 30.45
N ILE A 124 5.14 -34.89 31.70
CA ILE A 124 6.12 -33.84 32.01
C ILE A 124 7.54 -34.23 31.58
N THR A 125 7.92 -35.50 31.74
CA THR A 125 9.24 -35.98 31.29
C THR A 125 9.37 -35.91 29.77
N LYS A 126 8.29 -36.15 29.01
CA LYS A 126 8.30 -35.95 27.55
C LYS A 126 8.50 -34.48 27.20
N ILE A 127 7.80 -33.58 27.89
CA ILE A 127 7.97 -32.12 27.71
C ILE A 127 9.42 -31.73 28.02
N ALA A 128 9.98 -32.24 29.12
CA ALA A 128 11.37 -31.98 29.50
C ALA A 128 12.37 -32.37 28.40
N ASN A 129 12.25 -33.60 27.88
CA ASN A 129 13.14 -34.09 26.83
C ASN A 129 13.06 -33.26 25.53
N VAL A 130 11.88 -32.72 25.20
CA VAL A 130 11.70 -31.83 24.06
C VAL A 130 12.51 -30.55 24.27
N TRP A 131 12.37 -29.89 25.43
CA TRP A 131 13.04 -28.59 25.69
C TRP A 131 14.53 -28.69 26.02
N GLU A 132 15.01 -29.86 26.46
CA GLU A 132 16.43 -30.15 26.63
C GLU A 132 17.17 -30.35 25.29
N SER A 133 16.45 -30.59 24.19
CA SER A 133 17.04 -30.88 22.88
C SER A 133 16.55 -29.96 21.75
N MET A 134 15.57 -29.10 21.99
CA MET A 134 15.00 -28.19 20.99
C MET A 134 16.06 -27.16 20.53
N PRO A 135 16.51 -27.18 19.26
CA PRO A 135 17.52 -26.26 18.77
C PRO A 135 16.93 -24.90 18.39
N PHE A 136 17.76 -23.87 18.36
CA PHE A 136 17.38 -22.62 17.72
C PHE A 136 17.36 -22.79 16.20
N VAL A 137 16.31 -22.25 15.55
CA VAL A 137 16.31 -22.08 14.10
C VAL A 137 17.11 -20.81 13.79
N LEU A 138 18.28 -20.95 13.17
CA LEU A 138 19.17 -19.82 12.86
C LEU A 138 19.12 -19.49 11.36
N ALA A 139 19.05 -18.20 11.05
CA ALA A 139 19.13 -17.66 9.69
C ALA A 139 20.34 -16.72 9.56
N LYS A 140 20.86 -16.56 8.33
CA LYS A 140 21.93 -15.59 8.05
C LYS A 140 21.32 -14.22 7.79
N ASN A 141 21.78 -13.20 8.50
CA ASN A 141 21.41 -11.82 8.20
C ASN A 141 22.01 -11.43 6.83
N LYS A 142 21.17 -10.88 5.94
CA LYS A 142 21.62 -10.19 4.72
C LYS A 142 21.87 -8.73 5.12
N GLY A 143 22.94 -8.46 5.86
CA GLY A 143 23.25 -7.11 6.35
C GLY A 143 23.38 -6.07 5.22
N ALA A 144 23.49 -4.79 5.61
CA ALA A 144 23.49 -3.60 4.73
C ALA A 144 24.47 -3.64 3.53
N ASN A 145 25.51 -4.48 3.59
CA ASN A 145 26.60 -4.56 2.60
C ASN A 145 26.70 -5.92 1.87
N GLY A 146 25.67 -6.77 1.95
CA GLY A 146 25.70 -8.11 1.34
C GLY A 146 26.71 -9.08 1.96
N LYS A 147 27.35 -8.70 3.07
CA LYS A 147 28.18 -9.57 3.90
C LYS A 147 27.36 -10.07 5.09
N PRO A 148 27.20 -11.40 5.26
CA PRO A 148 26.55 -11.94 6.44
C PRO A 148 27.52 -11.87 7.63
N ASP A 149 27.41 -10.83 8.46
CA ASP A 149 28.26 -10.67 9.64
C ASP A 149 27.70 -11.34 10.91
N GLN A 150 26.40 -11.71 10.94
CA GLN A 150 25.81 -12.29 12.15
C GLN A 150 24.63 -13.25 11.89
N PRO A 151 24.55 -14.39 12.62
CA PRO A 151 23.35 -15.20 12.67
C PRO A 151 22.24 -14.48 13.44
N ILE A 152 21.01 -14.66 12.99
CA ILE A 152 19.77 -14.18 13.62
C ILE A 152 18.82 -15.36 13.84
N LEU A 153 17.80 -15.18 14.67
CA LEU A 153 16.72 -16.14 14.79
C LEU A 153 15.94 -16.20 13.46
N GLY A 154 15.76 -17.41 12.94
CA GLY A 154 14.97 -17.71 11.75
C GLY A 154 13.47 -17.82 12.07
N GLY A 155 12.73 -18.56 11.24
CA GLY A 155 11.32 -18.84 11.51
C GLY A 155 11.15 -19.69 12.77
N LEU A 156 10.50 -19.14 13.79
CA LEU A 156 10.22 -19.81 15.06
C LEU A 156 8.78 -20.33 15.16
N ASP A 157 8.01 -20.31 14.07
CA ASP A 157 6.59 -20.67 14.08
C ASP A 157 6.33 -22.08 14.64
N GLU A 158 7.16 -23.06 14.26
CA GLU A 158 7.06 -24.44 14.78
C GLU A 158 7.45 -24.53 16.26
N VAL A 159 8.45 -23.75 16.70
CA VAL A 159 8.90 -23.71 18.10
C VAL A 159 7.83 -23.06 18.98
N MET A 160 7.21 -21.98 18.51
CA MET A 160 6.13 -21.27 19.21
C MET A 160 4.87 -22.14 19.28
N LEU A 161 4.49 -22.83 18.19
CA LEU A 161 3.37 -23.76 18.20
C LEU A 161 3.59 -24.90 19.21
N GLN A 162 4.79 -25.49 19.21
CA GLN A 162 5.16 -26.54 20.17
C GLN A 162 5.17 -26.04 21.62
N LEU A 163 5.49 -24.76 21.85
CA LEU A 163 5.45 -24.10 23.15
C LEU A 163 4.04 -23.92 23.66
N GLU A 164 3.14 -23.40 22.83
CA GLU A 164 1.72 -23.23 23.16
C GLU A 164 1.05 -24.57 23.48
N ASP A 165 1.30 -25.60 22.65
CA ASP A 165 0.78 -26.96 22.89
C ASP A 165 1.28 -27.54 24.22
N ASN A 166 2.58 -27.38 24.53
CA ASN A 166 3.17 -27.87 25.77
C ASN A 166 2.66 -27.08 27.00
N GLN A 167 2.41 -25.77 26.88
CA GLN A 167 1.79 -24.97 27.95
C GLN A 167 0.37 -25.47 28.26
N VAL A 168 -0.44 -25.77 27.23
CA VAL A 168 -1.79 -26.35 27.42
C VAL A 168 -1.71 -27.72 28.10
N GLN A 169 -0.73 -28.55 27.74
CA GLN A 169 -0.51 -29.85 28.39
C GLN A 169 -0.14 -29.69 29.87
N VAL A 170 0.78 -28.78 30.22
CA VAL A 170 1.17 -28.51 31.61
C VAL A 170 -0.02 -27.98 32.42
N GLN A 171 -0.81 -27.07 31.86
CA GLN A 171 -2.04 -26.56 32.50
C GLN A 171 -3.07 -27.67 32.74
N THR A 172 -3.21 -28.60 31.79
CA THR A 172 -4.05 -29.79 31.96
C THR A 172 -3.53 -30.70 33.07
N CYS A 173 -2.21 -30.86 33.19
CA CYS A 173 -1.59 -31.59 34.30
C CYS A 173 -1.85 -30.92 35.66
N LEU A 174 -1.76 -29.59 35.74
CA LEU A 174 -2.07 -28.81 36.96
C LEU A 174 -3.53 -28.95 37.39
N ALA A 175 -4.46 -28.99 36.43
CA ALA A 175 -5.89 -29.16 36.68
C ALA A 175 -6.28 -30.60 37.07
N SER A 176 -5.38 -31.57 36.91
CA SER A 176 -5.66 -32.97 37.21
C SER A 176 -5.77 -33.24 38.71
N ARG A 177 -6.78 -34.03 39.10
CA ARG A 177 -6.96 -34.51 40.48
C ARG A 177 -5.78 -35.34 41.02
N TYR A 178 -4.92 -35.83 40.13
CA TYR A 178 -3.77 -36.68 40.46
C TYR A 178 -2.45 -35.90 40.54
N VAL A 179 -2.47 -34.57 40.49
CA VAL A 179 -1.23 -33.76 40.49
C VAL A 179 -0.51 -33.74 41.85
N GLY A 180 -1.18 -34.14 42.93
CA GLY A 180 -0.74 -33.97 44.32
C GLY A 180 0.76 -34.21 44.56
N GLY A 181 1.26 -35.43 44.37
CA GLY A 181 2.65 -35.78 44.63
C GLY A 181 3.69 -35.19 43.68
N ILE A 182 3.28 -34.68 42.51
CA ILE A 182 4.16 -34.14 41.47
C ILE A 182 3.99 -32.64 41.24
N LYS A 183 3.09 -31.98 41.98
CA LYS A 183 2.72 -30.58 41.80
C LYS A 183 3.92 -29.63 41.72
N PRO A 184 4.94 -29.72 42.58
CA PRO A 184 6.12 -28.85 42.49
C PRO A 184 6.85 -28.95 41.14
N LEU A 185 6.94 -30.17 40.58
CA LEU A 185 7.57 -30.41 39.28
C LEU A 185 6.75 -29.81 38.14
N VAL A 186 5.42 -29.93 38.20
CA VAL A 186 4.53 -29.36 37.18
C VAL A 186 4.54 -27.83 37.23
N GLU A 187 4.54 -27.23 38.42
CA GLU A 187 4.66 -25.78 38.61
C GLU A 187 6.00 -25.23 38.12
N GLU A 188 7.11 -25.96 38.34
CA GLU A 188 8.42 -25.59 37.81
C GLU A 188 8.42 -25.52 36.28
N TRP A 189 7.82 -26.52 35.61
CA TRP A 189 7.70 -26.53 34.15
C TRP A 189 6.73 -25.47 33.64
N ASP A 190 5.66 -25.14 34.36
CA ASP A 190 4.77 -24.03 34.01
C ASP A 190 5.52 -22.69 33.99
N VAL A 191 6.35 -22.43 35.02
CA VAL A 191 7.19 -21.23 35.08
C VAL A 191 8.26 -21.22 33.97
N LYS A 192 8.92 -22.35 33.72
CA LYS A 192 9.93 -22.47 32.65
C LYS A 192 9.34 -22.18 31.27
N LEU A 193 8.21 -22.81 30.92
CA LEU A 193 7.58 -22.61 29.60
C LEU A 193 7.05 -21.19 29.43
N LYS A 194 6.54 -20.55 30.49
CA LYS A 194 6.15 -19.13 30.45
C LYS A 194 7.37 -18.23 30.23
N THR A 195 8.46 -18.49 30.94
CA THR A 195 9.72 -17.74 30.79
C THR A 195 10.26 -17.87 29.36
N ILE A 196 10.25 -19.08 28.79
CA ILE A 196 10.68 -19.30 27.40
C ILE A 196 9.81 -18.50 26.41
N PHE A 197 8.49 -18.48 26.62
CA PHE A 197 7.57 -17.72 25.77
C PHE A 197 7.85 -16.22 25.81
N ASP A 198 7.96 -15.66 27.01
CA ASP A 198 8.22 -14.23 27.21
C ASP A 198 9.58 -13.82 26.62
N VAL A 199 10.62 -14.64 26.84
CA VAL A 199 11.96 -14.40 26.29
C VAL A 199 11.97 -14.48 24.76
N LEU A 200 11.34 -15.48 24.14
CA LEU A 200 11.33 -15.60 22.68
C LEU A 200 10.59 -14.44 22.01
N ASN A 201 9.44 -14.04 22.55
CA ASN A 201 8.69 -12.89 22.03
C ASN A 201 9.50 -11.60 22.14
N GLU A 202 10.10 -11.35 23.31
CA GLU A 202 10.90 -10.15 23.51
C GLU A 202 12.18 -10.16 22.65
N TRP A 203 12.80 -11.32 22.45
CA TRP A 203 13.95 -11.46 21.57
C TRP A 203 13.57 -11.18 20.11
N LEU A 204 12.42 -11.68 19.63
CA LEU A 204 11.92 -11.38 18.29
C LEU A 204 11.63 -9.88 18.13
N ASN A 205 11.08 -9.21 19.15
CA ASN A 205 10.87 -7.76 19.17
C ASN A 205 12.20 -7.00 19.07
N VAL A 206 13.17 -7.33 19.93
CA VAL A 206 14.52 -6.74 19.90
C VAL A 206 15.18 -6.96 18.54
N GLN A 207 15.12 -8.18 17.99
CA GLN A 207 15.70 -8.51 16.69
C GLN A 207 15.08 -7.67 15.56
N LYS A 208 13.76 -7.53 15.53
CA LYS A 208 13.06 -6.73 14.53
C LYS A 208 13.50 -5.26 14.55
N SER A 209 13.49 -4.65 15.73
CA SER A 209 13.91 -3.24 15.91
C SER A 209 15.41 -3.06 15.66
N TRP A 210 16.24 -4.01 16.10
CA TRP A 210 17.68 -3.98 15.86
C TRP A 210 18.03 -4.10 14.38
N LEU A 211 17.38 -4.98 13.62
CA LEU A 211 17.60 -5.11 12.17
C LEU A 211 17.31 -3.81 11.41
N TYR A 212 16.24 -3.10 11.80
CA TYR A 212 15.91 -1.81 11.22
C TYR A 212 16.98 -0.75 11.53
N LEU A 213 17.37 -0.66 12.80
CA LEU A 213 18.33 0.35 13.27
C LEU A 213 19.77 0.05 12.88
N GLU A 214 20.17 -1.22 12.71
CA GLU A 214 21.50 -1.63 12.26
C GLU A 214 21.81 -1.05 10.89
N PHE A 215 20.85 -1.10 9.96
CA PHE A 215 21.01 -0.52 8.63
C PHE A 215 21.27 0.99 8.71
N ILE A 216 20.51 1.70 9.56
CA ILE A 216 20.53 3.16 9.67
C ILE A 216 21.81 3.64 10.37
N PHE A 217 22.10 3.09 11.55
CA PHE A 217 23.28 3.42 12.33
C PHE A 217 24.55 2.76 11.77
N SER A 218 24.51 2.10 10.61
CA SER A 218 25.72 1.74 9.86
C SER A 218 26.40 2.98 9.26
N SER A 219 25.63 4.01 8.88
CA SER A 219 26.15 5.26 8.31
C SER A 219 26.88 6.10 9.38
N ASP A 220 28.14 6.43 9.11
CA ASP A 220 28.95 7.27 10.00
C ASP A 220 28.43 8.72 10.09
N ASP A 221 27.72 9.20 9.07
CA ASP A 221 27.17 10.55 9.09
C ASP A 221 25.94 10.64 10.00
N ILE A 222 25.09 9.60 10.05
CA ILE A 222 23.98 9.51 11.02
C ILE A 222 24.53 9.41 12.45
N LYS A 223 25.57 8.59 12.70
CA LYS A 223 26.20 8.50 14.03
C LYS A 223 26.73 9.84 14.55
N LYS A 224 27.20 10.72 13.66
CA LYS A 224 27.65 12.07 14.04
C LYS A 224 26.51 13.01 14.40
N GLN A 225 25.36 12.86 13.73
CA GLN A 225 24.17 13.68 13.98
C GLN A 225 23.43 13.24 15.25
N LEU A 226 23.44 11.94 15.55
CA LEU A 226 22.76 11.31 16.70
C LEU A 226 23.75 10.58 17.62
N PRO A 227 24.64 11.30 18.33
CA PRO A 227 25.72 10.68 19.10
C PRO A 227 25.24 9.98 20.38
N GLU A 228 24.13 10.42 20.98
CA GLU A 228 23.58 9.80 22.20
C GLU A 228 22.87 8.49 21.86
N GLU A 229 22.01 8.53 20.84
CA GLU A 229 21.30 7.38 20.30
C GLU A 229 22.27 6.36 19.70
N SER A 230 23.32 6.81 19.02
CA SER A 230 24.36 5.92 18.48
C SER A 230 25.11 5.17 19.59
N LYS A 231 25.41 5.83 20.72
CA LYS A 231 26.01 5.17 21.89
C LYS A 231 25.06 4.14 22.49
N LEU A 232 23.78 4.48 22.63
CA LEU A 232 22.76 3.59 23.18
C LEU A 232 22.55 2.37 22.27
N PHE A 233 22.41 2.58 20.97
CA PHE A 233 22.33 1.50 19.98
C PHE A 233 23.59 0.61 20.01
N SER A 234 24.79 1.19 20.15
CA SER A 234 26.03 0.40 20.24
C SER A 234 26.09 -0.50 21.49
N GLN A 235 25.45 -0.09 22.60
CA GLN A 235 25.34 -0.91 23.80
C GLN A 235 24.36 -2.07 23.58
N VAL A 236 23.21 -1.79 22.95
CA VAL A 236 22.24 -2.82 22.59
C VAL A 236 22.81 -3.78 21.55
N ASP A 237 23.53 -3.28 20.55
CA ASP A 237 24.21 -4.08 19.53
C ASP A 237 25.14 -5.09 20.20
N LYS A 238 26.09 -4.64 21.04
CA LYS A 238 26.98 -5.55 21.79
C LYS A 238 26.23 -6.60 22.60
N THR A 239 25.12 -6.20 23.24
CA THR A 239 24.29 -7.10 24.03
C THR A 239 23.64 -8.16 23.12
N PHE A 240 23.01 -7.74 22.03
CA PHE A 240 22.39 -8.63 21.04
C PHE A 240 23.40 -9.57 20.38
N ARG A 241 24.60 -9.09 20.03
CA ARG A 241 25.69 -9.94 19.49
C ARG A 241 26.15 -10.98 20.49
N GLY A 242 26.26 -10.61 21.77
CA GLY A 242 26.55 -11.55 22.85
C GLY A 242 25.47 -12.63 23.00
N LEU A 243 24.19 -12.23 22.98
CA LEU A 243 23.05 -13.16 23.07
C LEU A 243 23.02 -14.13 21.89
N MET A 244 23.20 -13.64 20.67
CA MET A 244 23.24 -14.50 19.48
C MET A 244 24.45 -15.44 19.48
N ALA A 245 25.61 -15.00 19.99
CA ALA A 245 26.77 -15.88 20.12
C ALA A 245 26.50 -17.03 21.11
N ASN A 246 25.89 -16.74 22.26
CA ASN A 246 25.48 -17.77 23.24
C ASN A 246 24.42 -18.72 22.65
N ALA A 247 23.44 -18.20 21.91
CA ALA A 247 22.43 -19.02 21.23
C ALA A 247 23.05 -19.97 20.19
N VAL A 248 24.08 -19.53 19.47
CA VAL A 248 24.81 -20.35 18.48
C VAL A 248 25.68 -21.41 19.15
N GLU A 249 26.34 -21.06 20.25
CA GLU A 249 27.24 -21.98 20.98
C GLU A 249 26.47 -23.08 21.72
N THR A 250 25.44 -22.70 22.47
CA THR A 250 24.62 -23.64 23.26
C THR A 250 23.60 -24.36 22.40
N ASN A 251 22.96 -23.65 21.46
CA ASN A 251 21.94 -24.14 20.53
C ASN A 251 20.82 -25.00 21.17
N VAL A 252 20.40 -24.66 22.39
CA VAL A 252 19.25 -25.28 23.07
C VAL A 252 18.35 -24.18 23.63
N VAL A 253 17.12 -24.12 23.13
CA VAL A 253 16.16 -23.05 23.47
C VAL A 253 15.86 -23.02 24.97
N GLY A 254 15.57 -24.19 25.56
CA GLY A 254 15.22 -24.27 26.98
C GLY A 254 16.35 -23.83 27.92
N THR A 255 17.60 -24.12 27.56
CA THR A 255 18.77 -23.75 28.39
C THR A 255 19.07 -22.25 28.30
N VAL A 256 19.06 -21.69 27.09
CA VAL A 256 19.39 -20.27 26.88
C VAL A 256 18.27 -19.37 27.40
N CYS A 257 17.00 -19.69 27.09
CA CYS A 257 15.88 -18.84 27.49
C CYS A 257 15.62 -18.83 29.00
N CYS A 258 16.05 -19.86 29.74
CA CYS A 258 15.94 -19.92 31.20
C CYS A 258 17.18 -19.38 31.94
N GLU A 259 18.12 -18.70 31.25
CA GLU A 259 19.24 -18.02 31.89
C GLU A 259 18.74 -16.87 32.79
N GLU A 260 19.26 -16.82 34.02
CA GLU A 260 18.85 -15.81 35.01
C GLU A 260 19.12 -14.39 34.49
N GLY A 261 18.13 -13.50 34.60
CA GLY A 261 18.27 -12.10 34.17
C GLY A 261 18.21 -11.86 32.66
N LEU A 262 17.95 -12.88 31.81
CA LEU A 262 17.89 -12.71 30.35
C LEU A 262 16.67 -11.88 29.91
N LEU A 263 15.50 -12.16 30.49
CA LEU A 263 14.27 -11.44 30.17
C LEU A 263 14.40 -9.94 30.49
N GLU A 264 14.95 -9.61 31.65
CA GLU A 264 15.18 -8.22 32.07
C GLU A 264 16.18 -7.51 31.16
N ARG A 265 17.22 -8.23 30.70
CA ARG A 265 18.18 -7.70 29.71
C ARG A 265 17.52 -7.41 28.36
N LEU A 266 16.66 -8.30 27.87
CA LEU A 266 15.91 -8.10 26.63
C LEU A 266 14.90 -6.95 26.74
N GLN A 267 14.14 -6.89 27.83
CA GLN A 267 13.20 -5.78 28.09
C GLN A 267 13.93 -4.43 28.20
N GLN A 268 15.12 -4.40 28.81
CA GLN A 268 15.94 -3.20 28.86
C GLN A 268 16.44 -2.82 27.46
N ALA A 269 16.87 -3.79 26.65
CA ALA A 269 17.25 -3.56 25.26
C ALA A 269 16.08 -2.99 24.44
N THR A 270 14.86 -3.50 24.60
CA THR A 270 13.66 -2.95 23.94
C THR A 270 13.42 -1.49 24.33
N ARG A 271 13.45 -1.16 25.63
CA ARG A 271 13.27 0.23 26.10
C ARG A 271 14.34 1.17 25.54
N ASP A 272 15.57 0.67 25.41
CA ASP A 272 16.67 1.47 24.87
C ASP A 272 16.56 1.62 23.34
N LEU A 273 16.10 0.59 22.62
CA LEU A 273 15.76 0.70 21.19
C LEU A 273 14.58 1.65 20.94
N ASP A 274 13.56 1.66 21.80
CA ASP A 274 12.43 2.60 21.71
C ASP A 274 12.89 4.05 21.86
N LYS A 275 13.83 4.32 22.78
CA LYS A 275 14.44 5.66 22.91
C LYS A 275 15.24 6.03 21.67
N VAL A 276 16.01 5.09 21.11
CA VAL A 276 16.77 5.32 19.86
C VAL A 276 15.82 5.63 18.71
N GLN A 277 14.73 4.86 18.57
CA GLN A 277 13.74 5.07 17.53
C GLN A 277 13.05 6.42 17.70
N LYS A 278 12.67 6.80 18.92
CA LYS A 278 12.09 8.12 19.19
C LYS A 278 13.06 9.26 18.85
N GLY A 279 14.32 9.17 19.26
CA GLY A 279 15.34 10.17 18.92
C GLY A 279 15.57 10.29 17.41
N LEU A 280 15.50 9.16 16.70
CA LEU A 280 15.55 9.14 15.23
C LEU A 280 14.33 9.83 14.60
N GLU A 281 13.11 9.54 15.08
CA GLU A 281 11.87 10.18 14.63
C GLU A 281 11.91 11.70 14.85
N ASP A 282 12.31 12.13 16.05
CA ASP A 282 12.47 13.55 16.39
C ASP A 282 13.48 14.23 15.46
N TYR A 283 14.61 13.57 15.16
CA TYR A 283 15.60 14.07 14.21
C TYR A 283 15.06 14.19 12.78
N LEU A 284 14.37 13.17 12.28
CA LEU A 284 13.73 13.24 10.95
C LEU A 284 12.71 14.38 10.88
N GLU A 285 11.97 14.62 11.96
CA GLU A 285 11.02 15.73 12.05
C GLU A 285 11.73 17.09 11.96
N THR A 286 12.90 17.26 12.60
CA THR A 286 13.69 18.49 12.43
C THR A 286 14.09 18.74 10.98
N LYS A 287 14.39 17.68 10.22
CA LYS A 287 14.72 17.77 8.79
C LYS A 287 13.50 18.11 7.94
N ARG A 288 12.33 17.56 8.27
CA ARG A 288 11.07 17.88 7.60
C ARG A 288 10.63 19.32 7.81
N VAL A 289 10.80 19.86 9.02
CA VAL A 289 10.53 21.28 9.30
C VAL A 289 11.49 22.18 8.52
N ALA A 290 12.77 21.78 8.38
CA ALA A 290 13.76 22.54 7.62
C ALA A 290 13.49 22.55 6.11
N PHE A 291 12.99 21.43 5.55
CA PHE A 291 12.52 21.34 4.16
C PHE A 291 11.16 20.62 4.08
N PRO A 292 10.04 21.37 4.06
CA PRO A 292 8.69 20.82 4.14
C PRO A 292 8.29 19.79 3.07
N ARG A 293 8.98 19.74 1.92
CA ARG A 293 8.67 18.72 0.90
C ARG A 293 9.16 17.32 1.30
N PHE A 294 9.94 17.17 2.38
CA PHE A 294 10.30 15.86 2.95
C PHE A 294 9.14 15.17 3.67
N TYR A 295 8.04 15.86 4.00
CA TYR A 295 6.83 15.20 4.49
C TYR A 295 6.18 14.28 3.44
N PHE A 296 6.54 14.42 2.16
CA PHE A 296 6.06 13.55 1.07
C PHE A 296 6.88 12.27 0.90
N LEU A 297 7.97 12.11 1.67
CA LEU A 297 8.82 10.93 1.66
C LEU A 297 8.52 10.03 2.85
N SER A 298 8.68 8.72 2.67
CA SER A 298 8.69 7.80 3.82
C SER A 298 9.94 8.01 4.69
N ASN A 299 9.91 7.51 5.93
CA ASN A 299 11.08 7.57 6.82
C ASN A 299 12.31 6.92 6.16
N ASP A 300 12.14 5.77 5.52
CA ASP A 300 13.23 5.04 4.88
C ASP A 300 13.82 5.78 3.68
N GLU A 301 12.98 6.45 2.89
CA GLU A 301 13.42 7.28 1.78
C GLU A 301 14.19 8.50 2.26
N LEU A 302 13.69 9.18 3.29
CA LEU A 302 14.39 10.32 3.90
C LEU A 302 15.73 9.89 4.52
N LEU A 303 15.78 8.74 5.18
CA LEU A 303 17.01 8.19 5.73
C LEU A 303 18.01 7.83 4.64
N SER A 304 17.56 7.30 3.50
CA SER A 304 18.46 7.01 2.37
C SER A 304 19.14 8.27 1.84
N ILE A 305 18.40 9.39 1.76
CA ILE A 305 18.94 10.70 1.39
C ILE A 305 19.95 11.21 2.42
N LEU A 306 19.65 11.04 3.71
CA LEU A 306 20.48 11.54 4.82
C LEU A 306 21.69 10.65 5.10
N SER A 307 21.68 9.39 4.63
CA SER A 307 22.72 8.40 4.91
C SER A 307 24.04 8.66 4.18
N ASP A 308 23.99 9.29 3.00
CA ASP A 308 25.15 9.64 2.17
C ASP A 308 25.14 11.13 1.81
N VAL A 309 25.42 11.98 2.80
CA VAL A 309 25.45 13.45 2.64
C VAL A 309 26.53 13.90 1.64
N ARG A 310 27.54 13.06 1.37
CA ARG A 310 28.67 13.38 0.48
C ARG A 310 28.33 13.18 -0.98
N ASN A 311 27.27 12.44 -1.28
CA ASN A 311 26.83 12.16 -2.64
C ASN A 311 25.50 12.88 -2.93
N PRO A 312 25.52 14.09 -3.51
CA PRO A 312 24.31 14.80 -3.88
C PRO A 312 23.43 14.05 -4.87
N MET A 313 23.96 13.06 -5.60
CA MET A 313 23.18 12.25 -6.55
C MET A 313 22.22 11.30 -5.84
N ALA A 314 22.41 11.03 -4.55
CA ALA A 314 21.52 10.18 -3.76
C ALA A 314 20.07 10.72 -3.70
N VAL A 315 19.87 12.03 -3.89
CA VAL A 315 18.51 12.61 -3.88
C VAL A 315 17.72 12.33 -5.16
N GLN A 316 18.40 12.09 -6.29
CA GLN A 316 17.80 12.03 -7.62
C GLN A 316 16.58 11.10 -7.70
N PRO A 317 16.61 9.86 -7.13
CA PRO A 317 15.45 8.96 -7.18
C PRO A 317 14.21 9.47 -6.45
N HIS A 318 14.37 10.41 -5.51
CA HIS A 318 13.30 10.91 -4.63
C HIS A 318 12.74 12.26 -5.08
N LEU A 319 13.37 12.96 -6.03
CA LEU A 319 12.98 14.30 -6.46
C LEU A 319 11.55 14.36 -7.00
N GLN A 320 11.09 13.32 -7.71
CA GLN A 320 9.71 13.25 -8.25
C GLN A 320 8.63 13.21 -7.18
N LYS A 321 8.97 12.89 -5.93
CA LYS A 321 8.02 12.96 -4.81
C LYS A 321 8.05 14.32 -4.12
N CYS A 322 9.21 14.99 -4.10
CA CYS A 322 9.36 16.31 -3.49
C CYS A 322 8.87 17.44 -4.41
N PHE A 323 9.05 17.32 -5.72
CA PHE A 323 8.67 18.29 -6.75
C PHE A 323 7.64 17.68 -7.71
N ASP A 324 6.84 18.51 -8.38
CA ASP A 324 5.79 18.01 -9.28
C ASP A 324 6.37 17.26 -10.49
N ASN A 325 7.36 17.85 -11.17
CA ASN A 325 7.99 17.22 -12.34
C ASN A 325 9.49 17.48 -12.48
N ILE A 326 10.24 17.62 -11.38
CA ILE A 326 11.71 17.52 -11.43
C ILE A 326 12.06 16.03 -11.29
N LYS A 327 12.43 15.39 -12.40
CA LYS A 327 12.91 14.01 -12.39
C LYS A 327 14.39 13.93 -12.05
N GLU A 328 15.17 14.78 -12.70
CA GLU A 328 16.63 14.79 -12.56
C GLU A 328 17.15 16.23 -12.50
N LEU A 329 18.23 16.43 -11.75
CA LEU A 329 19.04 17.65 -11.80
C LEU A 329 20.28 17.39 -12.66
N GLU A 330 20.66 18.38 -13.48
CA GLU A 330 21.88 18.33 -14.28
C GLU A 330 23.04 18.96 -13.51
N PHE A 331 24.05 18.16 -13.18
CA PHE A 331 25.23 18.59 -12.43
C PHE A 331 26.35 18.98 -13.40
N GLU A 332 26.93 20.15 -13.19
CA GLU A 332 28.13 20.60 -13.91
C GLU A 332 29.39 20.03 -13.27
N SER A 333 29.38 19.90 -11.94
CA SER A 333 30.40 19.24 -11.12
C SER A 333 29.74 18.65 -9.88
N SER A 334 30.50 17.93 -9.04
CA SER A 334 30.00 17.40 -7.76
C SER A 334 29.50 18.46 -6.78
N THR A 335 29.69 19.76 -7.09
CA THR A 335 29.34 20.89 -6.21
C THR A 335 28.40 21.90 -6.85
N LEU A 336 28.08 21.79 -8.13
CA LEU A 336 27.31 22.80 -8.88
C LEU A 336 26.22 22.15 -9.73
N ILE A 337 25.01 22.70 -9.59
CA ILE A 337 23.83 22.29 -10.34
C ILE A 337 23.49 23.34 -11.39
N LYS A 338 23.27 22.88 -12.63
CA LYS A 338 23.12 23.70 -13.84
C LYS A 338 21.67 23.84 -14.29
N ALA A 339 20.89 22.77 -14.23
CA ALA A 339 19.56 22.72 -14.82
C ALA A 339 18.66 21.71 -14.08
N MET A 340 17.35 21.85 -14.29
CA MET A 340 16.35 20.86 -13.92
C MET A 340 15.83 20.15 -15.19
N LYS A 341 15.52 18.86 -15.06
CA LYS A 341 15.04 18.01 -16.15
C LYS A 341 13.74 17.31 -15.78
N SER A 342 12.76 17.38 -16.67
CA SER A 342 11.45 16.77 -16.46
C SER A 342 11.43 15.27 -16.77
N GLN A 343 10.33 14.60 -16.39
CA GLN A 343 10.10 13.20 -16.74
C GLN A 343 10.03 12.97 -18.26
N GLU A 344 9.50 13.95 -19.01
CA GLU A 344 9.39 13.96 -20.47
C GLU A 344 10.72 14.33 -21.17
N GLY A 345 11.75 14.65 -20.36
CA GLY A 345 13.10 14.97 -20.82
C GLY A 345 13.29 16.43 -21.25
N GLU A 346 12.37 17.33 -20.93
CA GLU A 346 12.58 18.77 -21.12
C GLU A 346 13.67 19.23 -20.14
N VAL A 347 14.62 20.05 -20.60
CA VAL A 347 15.73 20.54 -19.77
C VAL A 347 15.65 22.06 -19.68
N VAL A 348 15.55 22.57 -18.46
CA VAL A 348 15.47 24.01 -18.18
C VAL A 348 16.71 24.44 -17.39
N PRO A 349 17.64 25.21 -18.01
CA PRO A 349 18.78 25.77 -17.30
C PRO A 349 18.34 26.75 -16.22
N PHE A 350 18.95 26.68 -15.04
CA PHE A 350 18.71 27.68 -13.99
C PHE A 350 19.28 29.04 -14.38
N SER A 351 18.60 30.13 -13.99
CA SER A 351 19.08 31.51 -14.18
C SER A 351 20.47 31.72 -13.58
N GLU A 352 20.72 31.11 -12.41
CA GLU A 352 22.01 31.12 -11.72
C GLU A 352 22.37 29.68 -11.29
N ARG A 353 23.67 29.35 -11.31
CA ARG A 353 24.15 28.04 -10.84
C ARG A 353 23.96 27.91 -9.33
N ILE A 354 23.44 26.77 -8.90
CA ILE A 354 23.22 26.49 -7.47
C ILE A 354 24.43 25.75 -6.92
N ARG A 355 25.02 26.28 -5.86
CA ARG A 355 26.15 25.66 -5.18
C ARG A 355 25.66 24.72 -4.08
N ILE A 356 26.13 23.49 -4.11
CA ILE A 356 25.85 22.48 -3.10
C ILE A 356 26.78 22.77 -1.91
N ALA A 357 26.21 23.30 -0.83
CA ALA A 357 26.93 23.60 0.40
C ALA A 357 26.04 23.33 1.62
N GLY A 358 26.63 22.76 2.67
CA GLY A 358 25.90 22.42 3.90
C GLY A 358 25.01 21.18 3.75
N ASN A 359 23.97 21.10 4.57
CA ASN A 359 23.07 19.97 4.61
C ASN A 359 22.09 19.95 3.42
N VAL A 360 21.51 18.78 3.16
CA VAL A 360 20.62 18.52 2.03
C VAL A 360 19.41 19.46 1.98
N GLU A 361 18.80 19.72 3.13
CA GLU A 361 17.66 20.63 3.27
C GLU A 361 17.94 22.06 2.77
N HIS A 362 19.17 22.57 2.89
CA HIS A 362 19.47 23.97 2.57
C HIS A 362 19.53 24.18 1.06
N TRP A 363 20.31 23.36 0.35
CA TRP A 363 20.44 23.51 -1.09
C TRP A 363 19.19 23.00 -1.85
N LEU A 364 18.36 22.12 -1.26
CA LEU A 364 17.03 21.81 -1.81
C LEU A 364 16.06 23.00 -1.70
N ASN A 365 16.11 23.77 -0.60
CA ASN A 365 15.39 25.04 -0.51
C ASN A 365 15.89 26.05 -1.55
N ASP A 366 17.21 26.10 -1.80
CA ASP A 366 17.78 26.95 -2.86
C ASP A 366 17.30 26.51 -4.25
N ILE A 367 17.17 25.20 -4.51
CA ILE A 367 16.56 24.67 -5.74
C ILE A 367 15.11 25.10 -5.88
N GLU A 368 14.30 24.98 -4.84
CA GLU A 368 12.89 25.43 -4.89
C GLU A 368 12.80 26.94 -5.23
N ALA A 369 13.62 27.77 -4.57
CA ALA A 369 13.64 29.21 -4.82
C ALA A 369 14.14 29.53 -6.24
N MET A 370 15.22 28.87 -6.67
CA MET A 370 15.81 29.09 -8.00
C MET A 370 14.92 28.58 -9.12
N MET A 371 14.19 27.48 -8.92
CA MET A 371 13.18 26.97 -9.86
C MET A 371 12.13 28.05 -10.14
N ARG A 372 11.51 28.61 -9.08
CA ARG A 372 10.49 29.66 -9.22
C ARG A 372 11.06 30.91 -9.89
N ARG A 373 12.25 31.34 -9.47
CA ARG A 373 12.94 32.51 -10.06
C ARG A 373 13.26 32.30 -11.54
N THR A 374 13.78 31.13 -11.90
CA THR A 374 14.12 30.77 -13.27
C THR A 374 12.88 30.78 -14.16
N LEU A 375 11.78 30.17 -13.72
CA LEU A 375 10.54 30.19 -14.50
C LEU A 375 9.95 31.59 -14.62
N TYR A 376 10.03 32.42 -13.58
CA TYR A 376 9.66 33.84 -13.66
C TYR A 376 10.50 34.60 -14.71
N ASP A 377 11.84 34.48 -14.65
CA ASP A 377 12.75 35.17 -15.57
C ASP A 377 12.50 34.74 -17.03
N ILE A 378 12.32 33.43 -17.26
CA ILE A 378 12.00 32.88 -18.58
C ILE A 378 10.62 33.35 -19.04
N THR A 379 9.61 33.41 -18.16
CA THR A 379 8.26 33.92 -18.49
C THR A 379 8.31 35.38 -18.92
N LYS A 380 9.06 36.20 -18.19
CA LYS A 380 9.28 37.60 -18.55
C LYS A 380 9.95 37.75 -19.91
N ALA A 381 10.99 36.94 -20.19
CA ALA A 381 11.68 36.95 -21.48
C ALA A 381 10.77 36.46 -22.61
N ALA A 382 9.99 35.40 -22.37
CA ALA A 382 9.07 34.82 -23.34
C ALA A 382 7.93 35.78 -23.70
N HIS A 383 7.36 36.49 -22.71
CA HIS A 383 6.34 37.51 -22.94
C HIS A 383 6.88 38.68 -23.76
N ALA A 384 8.11 39.15 -23.47
CA ALA A 384 8.75 40.22 -24.24
C ALA A 384 9.13 39.80 -25.67
N ALA A 385 9.34 38.51 -25.90
CA ALA A 385 9.69 37.94 -27.20
C ALA A 385 8.47 37.42 -27.98
N TYR A 386 7.25 37.64 -27.50
CA TYR A 386 6.04 37.19 -28.20
C TYR A 386 5.94 37.88 -29.56
N PRO A 387 5.76 37.13 -30.67
CA PRO A 387 5.86 37.70 -32.01
C PRO A 387 4.58 38.45 -32.40
N ASP A 388 4.74 39.60 -33.07
CA ASP A 388 3.63 40.28 -33.76
C ASP A 388 3.20 39.56 -35.06
N SER A 389 3.94 38.53 -35.47
CA SER A 389 3.76 37.81 -36.74
C SER A 389 3.28 36.36 -36.52
N LYS A 390 4.05 35.34 -36.92
CA LYS A 390 3.62 33.92 -36.81
C LYS A 390 3.89 33.36 -35.42
N ARG A 391 2.82 33.17 -34.65
CA ARG A 391 2.80 32.52 -33.33
C ARG A 391 3.47 31.13 -33.32
N THR A 392 3.35 30.37 -34.41
CA THR A 392 3.87 29.00 -34.57
C THR A 392 5.40 28.89 -34.48
N GLU A 393 6.14 29.94 -34.83
CA GLU A 393 7.62 29.95 -34.78
C GLU A 393 8.14 30.12 -33.34
N TRP A 394 7.31 30.68 -32.45
CA TRP A 394 7.66 30.97 -31.06
C TRP A 394 7.41 29.79 -30.11
N TYR A 395 6.53 28.84 -30.47
CA TYR A 395 6.16 27.69 -29.62
C TYR A 395 7.33 26.87 -29.08
N PHE A 396 8.43 26.81 -29.83
CA PHE A 396 9.59 25.97 -29.48
C PHE A 396 10.79 26.77 -28.98
N ALA A 397 10.66 28.08 -28.82
CA ALA A 397 11.74 28.96 -28.35
C ALA A 397 11.90 28.93 -26.82
N PHE A 398 10.84 28.58 -26.09
CA PHE A 398 10.79 28.58 -24.63
C PHE A 398 10.21 27.25 -24.10
N PRO A 399 10.40 26.92 -22.81
CA PRO A 399 9.80 25.73 -22.19
C PRO A 399 8.27 25.72 -22.35
N ALA A 400 7.69 24.54 -22.56
CA ALA A 400 6.29 24.39 -22.94
C ALA A 400 5.31 24.99 -21.92
N GLN A 401 5.62 24.87 -20.62
CA GLN A 401 4.84 25.48 -19.53
C GLN A 401 4.77 27.00 -19.66
N VAL A 402 5.91 27.64 -19.97
CA VAL A 402 6.01 29.10 -20.09
C VAL A 402 5.25 29.58 -21.33
N VAL A 403 5.41 28.85 -22.44
CA VAL A 403 4.69 29.11 -23.69
C VAL A 403 3.19 29.13 -23.44
N GLY A 404 2.64 28.11 -22.77
CA GLY A 404 1.21 28.06 -22.44
C GLY A 404 0.74 29.17 -21.48
N CYS A 405 1.58 29.61 -20.55
CA CYS A 405 1.25 30.71 -19.63
C CYS A 405 1.18 32.06 -20.37
N VAL A 406 2.23 32.40 -21.13
CA VAL A 406 2.29 33.66 -21.89
C VAL A 406 1.20 33.72 -22.95
N ASP A 407 0.88 32.58 -23.57
CA ASP A 407 -0.19 32.50 -24.54
C ASP A 407 -1.57 32.86 -23.96
N GLN A 408 -1.86 32.41 -22.74
CA GLN A 408 -3.08 32.79 -22.01
C GLN A 408 -3.11 34.27 -21.60
N ILE A 409 -1.94 34.85 -21.28
CA ILE A 409 -1.82 36.29 -21.00
C ILE A 409 -2.17 37.08 -22.26
N VAL A 410 -1.60 36.71 -23.40
CA VAL A 410 -1.83 37.40 -24.68
C VAL A 410 -3.29 37.28 -25.09
N TRP A 411 -3.86 36.07 -25.05
CA TRP A 411 -5.27 35.86 -25.37
C TRP A 411 -6.21 36.72 -24.50
N THR A 412 -5.96 36.78 -23.18
CA THR A 412 -6.75 37.62 -22.26
C THR A 412 -6.69 39.10 -22.66
N ASN A 413 -5.49 39.60 -22.98
CA ASN A 413 -5.28 40.99 -23.38
C ASN A 413 -5.90 41.32 -24.75
N GLU A 414 -5.77 40.41 -25.73
CA GLU A 414 -6.33 40.60 -27.07
C GLU A 414 -7.86 40.73 -27.05
N ILE A 415 -8.56 39.90 -26.24
CA ILE A 415 -10.01 39.99 -26.09
C ILE A 415 -10.44 41.32 -25.47
N GLU A 416 -9.76 41.76 -24.41
CA GLU A 416 -10.06 43.04 -23.77
C GLU A 416 -9.76 44.24 -24.68
N GLU A 417 -8.72 44.13 -25.53
CA GLU A 417 -8.43 45.11 -26.58
C GLU A 417 -9.49 45.14 -27.69
N VAL A 418 -9.99 43.97 -28.12
CA VAL A 418 -11.08 43.88 -29.10
C VAL A 418 -12.34 44.56 -28.57
N TRP A 419 -12.69 44.40 -27.29
CA TRP A 419 -13.82 45.13 -26.70
C TRP A 419 -13.59 46.64 -26.62
N ARG A 420 -12.35 47.08 -26.36
CA ARG A 420 -12.00 48.51 -26.41
C ARG A 420 -12.24 49.09 -27.81
N LYS A 421 -11.81 48.40 -28.87
CA LYS A 421 -12.07 48.78 -30.28
C LYS A 421 -13.56 48.78 -30.62
N MET A 422 -14.31 47.80 -30.12
CA MET A 422 -15.77 47.79 -30.26
C MET A 422 -16.42 49.03 -29.62
N GLY A 423 -15.94 49.46 -28.46
CA GLY A 423 -16.37 50.69 -27.80
C GLY A 423 -16.06 51.97 -28.58
N GLU A 424 -15.04 51.92 -29.45
CA GLU A 424 -14.63 53.00 -30.35
C GLU A 424 -15.40 53.00 -31.70
N GLY A 425 -16.29 52.02 -31.93
CA GLY A 425 -17.20 51.98 -33.08
C GLY A 425 -17.08 50.75 -34.00
N GLU A 426 -16.14 49.84 -33.75
CA GLU A 426 -15.91 48.63 -34.57
C GLU A 426 -16.78 47.45 -34.12
N GLY A 427 -18.09 47.51 -34.38
CA GLY A 427 -19.06 46.53 -33.84
C GLY A 427 -18.84 45.04 -34.22
N ASN A 428 -18.04 44.73 -35.25
CA ASN A 428 -17.78 43.36 -35.72
C ASN A 428 -16.42 42.78 -35.27
N ALA A 429 -15.61 43.52 -34.51
CA ALA A 429 -14.23 43.15 -34.21
C ALA A 429 -14.10 41.76 -33.53
N LEU A 430 -15.06 41.37 -32.69
CA LEU A 430 -15.04 40.06 -32.02
C LEU A 430 -15.29 38.88 -32.97
N VAL A 431 -16.11 39.08 -34.02
CA VAL A 431 -16.35 38.07 -35.06
C VAL A 431 -15.13 37.89 -35.94
N GLU A 432 -14.46 38.99 -36.30
CA GLU A 432 -13.21 38.95 -37.06
C GLU A 432 -12.09 38.28 -36.27
N TYR A 433 -11.99 38.57 -34.97
CA TYR A 433 -11.06 37.88 -34.07
C TYR A 433 -11.32 36.38 -34.00
N LEU A 434 -12.59 35.95 -33.93
CA LEU A 434 -12.93 34.52 -33.92
C LEU A 434 -12.42 33.79 -35.18
N GLU A 435 -12.60 34.39 -36.36
CA GLU A 435 -12.11 33.78 -37.61
C GLU A 435 -10.59 33.77 -37.70
N PHE A 436 -9.93 34.84 -37.25
CA PHE A 436 -8.46 34.88 -37.10
C PHE A 436 -7.95 33.77 -36.17
N TYR A 437 -8.58 33.61 -35.01
CA TYR A 437 -8.17 32.62 -34.02
C TYR A 437 -8.43 31.17 -34.49
N LYS A 438 -9.51 30.92 -35.23
CA LYS A 438 -9.74 29.62 -35.91
C LYS A 438 -8.61 29.28 -36.90
N ALA A 439 -8.14 30.26 -37.67
CA ALA A 439 -7.04 30.06 -38.60
C ALA A 439 -5.74 29.68 -37.86
N GLN A 440 -5.45 30.34 -36.73
CA GLN A 440 -4.29 29.98 -35.90
C GLN A 440 -4.35 28.53 -35.39
N ILE A 441 -5.52 28.06 -34.95
CA ILE A 441 -5.69 26.66 -34.51
C ILE A 441 -5.37 25.68 -35.64
N LEU A 442 -5.84 25.97 -36.86
CA LEU A 442 -5.57 25.13 -38.03
C LEU A 442 -4.09 25.13 -38.41
N ASP A 443 -3.38 26.25 -38.26
CA ASP A 443 -1.93 26.31 -38.45
C ASP A 443 -1.20 25.40 -37.46
N THR A 444 -1.61 25.39 -36.18
CA THR A 444 -1.05 24.51 -35.15
C THR A 444 -1.36 23.03 -35.43
N VAL A 445 -2.58 22.70 -35.87
CA VAL A 445 -2.94 21.34 -36.33
C VAL A 445 -2.08 20.93 -37.54
N GLY A 446 -1.79 21.87 -38.44
CA GLY A 446 -0.86 21.68 -39.55
C GLY A 446 0.54 21.29 -39.10
N LEU A 447 1.07 21.91 -38.04
CA LEU A 447 2.35 21.53 -37.44
C LEU A 447 2.34 20.10 -36.90
N VAL A 448 1.25 19.68 -36.25
CA VAL A 448 1.13 18.32 -35.68
C VAL A 448 1.19 17.25 -36.77
N LYS A 449 0.71 17.52 -37.98
CA LYS A 449 0.85 16.62 -39.13
C LYS A 449 2.31 16.47 -39.60
N GLY A 450 3.16 17.45 -39.29
CA GLY A 450 4.57 17.45 -39.65
C GLY A 450 5.44 16.52 -38.78
N GLN A 451 6.73 16.52 -39.10
CA GLN A 451 7.75 15.83 -38.32
C GLN A 451 8.15 16.67 -37.11
N LEU A 452 7.51 16.41 -35.97
CA LEU A 452 7.83 17.01 -34.68
C LEU A 452 8.49 15.98 -33.76
N THR A 453 9.42 16.44 -32.92
CA THR A 453 9.88 15.66 -31.77
C THR A 453 8.72 15.38 -30.80
N SER A 454 8.88 14.39 -29.91
CA SER A 454 7.85 14.07 -28.91
C SER A 454 7.48 15.28 -28.05
N GLN A 455 8.46 16.09 -27.63
CA GLN A 455 8.22 17.27 -26.80
C GLN A 455 7.49 18.38 -27.57
N GLN A 456 7.94 18.69 -28.79
CA GLN A 456 7.27 19.69 -29.63
C GLN A 456 5.81 19.30 -29.90
N ARG A 457 5.56 18.01 -30.16
CA ARG A 457 4.21 17.48 -30.36
C ARG A 457 3.35 17.66 -29.12
N THR A 458 3.84 17.27 -27.94
CA THR A 458 3.10 17.45 -26.68
C THR A 458 2.78 18.92 -26.41
N CYS A 459 3.70 19.82 -26.73
CA CYS A 459 3.48 21.27 -26.61
C CYS A 459 2.35 21.73 -27.55
N CYS A 460 2.39 21.36 -28.83
CA CYS A 460 1.31 21.70 -29.78
C CYS A 460 -0.04 21.10 -29.36
N CYS A 461 -0.10 19.83 -28.95
CA CYS A 461 -1.33 19.20 -28.48
C CYS A 461 -1.90 19.94 -27.26
N THR A 462 -1.03 20.34 -26.34
CA THR A 462 -1.41 21.10 -25.15
C THR A 462 -2.00 22.46 -25.50
N LEU A 463 -1.38 23.19 -26.42
CA LEU A 463 -1.87 24.47 -26.91
C LEU A 463 -3.20 24.32 -27.65
N ILE A 464 -3.36 23.30 -28.51
CA ILE A 464 -4.62 23.01 -29.21
C ILE A 464 -5.78 22.82 -28.22
N VAL A 465 -5.57 22.09 -27.13
CA VAL A 465 -6.61 21.86 -26.10
C VAL A 465 -7.09 23.19 -25.51
N VAL A 466 -6.15 24.08 -25.19
CA VAL A 466 -6.46 25.37 -24.56
C VAL A 466 -7.04 26.36 -25.58
N ASP A 467 -6.49 26.41 -26.79
CA ASP A 467 -6.95 27.30 -27.87
C ASP A 467 -8.36 26.94 -28.35
N VAL A 468 -8.70 25.65 -28.47
CA VAL A 468 -10.06 25.25 -28.85
C VAL A 468 -11.07 25.68 -27.79
N HIS A 469 -10.71 25.56 -26.50
CA HIS A 469 -11.53 26.10 -25.43
C HIS A 469 -11.66 27.63 -25.52
N ALA A 470 -10.56 28.36 -25.72
CA ALA A 470 -10.57 29.81 -25.89
C ALA A 470 -11.45 30.26 -27.08
N ARG A 471 -11.38 29.56 -28.22
CA ARG A 471 -12.25 29.77 -29.39
C ARG A 471 -13.73 29.63 -29.02
N ASP A 472 -14.08 28.56 -28.29
CA ASP A 472 -15.46 28.30 -27.89
C ASP A 472 -15.97 29.34 -26.90
N VAL A 473 -15.10 29.83 -26.00
CA VAL A 473 -15.41 30.98 -25.13
C VAL A 473 -15.72 32.22 -25.98
N VAL A 474 -14.90 32.55 -26.98
CA VAL A 474 -15.14 33.70 -27.87
C VAL A 474 -16.46 33.57 -28.62
N ALA A 475 -16.75 32.38 -29.16
CA ALA A 475 -18.03 32.10 -29.82
C ALA A 475 -19.23 32.32 -28.88
N ASN A 476 -19.12 31.85 -27.63
CA ASN A 476 -20.16 32.06 -26.61
C ASN A 476 -20.30 33.54 -26.23
N LEU A 477 -19.21 34.30 -26.14
CA LEU A 477 -19.26 35.75 -25.85
C LEU A 477 -20.01 36.52 -26.95
N ILE A 478 -19.88 36.11 -28.21
CA ILE A 478 -20.62 36.67 -29.34
C ILE A 478 -22.11 36.32 -29.23
N GLU A 479 -22.43 35.06 -28.96
CA GLU A 479 -23.81 34.57 -28.83
C GLU A 479 -24.57 35.29 -27.70
N GLU A 480 -23.90 35.44 -26.54
CA GLU A 480 -24.42 36.13 -25.36
C GLU A 480 -24.33 37.67 -25.47
N LYS A 481 -23.77 38.20 -26.56
CA LYS A 481 -23.60 39.64 -26.83
C LYS A 481 -22.83 40.38 -25.73
N CYS A 482 -21.81 39.73 -25.17
CA CYS A 482 -20.94 40.32 -24.16
C CYS A 482 -20.10 41.46 -24.78
N SER A 483 -20.17 42.64 -24.17
CA SER A 483 -19.55 43.87 -24.69
C SER A 483 -18.56 44.52 -23.72
N THR A 484 -18.38 43.96 -22.52
CA THR A 484 -17.54 44.56 -21.48
C THR A 484 -16.75 43.50 -20.71
N ALA A 485 -15.55 43.87 -20.25
CA ALA A 485 -14.67 43.00 -19.45
C ALA A 485 -15.19 42.70 -18.03
N VAL A 486 -16.30 43.34 -17.62
CA VAL A 486 -16.96 43.10 -16.32
C VAL A 486 -18.12 42.11 -16.42
N ASP A 487 -18.48 41.68 -17.63
CA ASP A 487 -19.55 40.72 -17.86
C ASP A 487 -19.23 39.38 -17.18
N PHE A 488 -20.22 38.78 -16.52
CA PHE A 488 -20.04 37.51 -15.83
C PHE A 488 -19.59 36.38 -16.77
N ASN A 489 -20.03 36.37 -18.03
CA ASN A 489 -19.63 35.35 -19.00
C ASN A 489 -18.13 35.40 -19.33
N TRP A 490 -17.49 36.56 -19.15
CA TRP A 490 -16.03 36.71 -19.22
C TRP A 490 -15.37 36.51 -17.87
N VAL A 491 -15.91 37.12 -16.82
CA VAL A 491 -15.34 37.11 -15.47
C VAL A 491 -15.32 35.69 -14.86
N LYS A 492 -16.24 34.81 -15.28
CA LYS A 492 -16.26 33.39 -14.91
C LYS A 492 -15.12 32.57 -15.54
N GLN A 493 -14.38 33.12 -16.50
CA GLN A 493 -13.26 32.45 -17.15
C GLN A 493 -11.96 32.66 -16.35
N LEU A 494 -11.02 31.73 -16.53
CA LEU A 494 -9.69 31.82 -15.92
C LEU A 494 -8.82 32.76 -16.75
N ARG A 495 -8.52 33.95 -16.23
CA ARG A 495 -7.86 35.03 -16.98
C ARG A 495 -6.48 35.35 -16.42
N TYR A 496 -5.52 35.59 -17.30
CA TYR A 496 -4.11 35.80 -16.96
C TYR A 496 -3.70 37.21 -17.33
N TYR A 497 -3.04 37.90 -16.41
CA TYR A 497 -2.65 39.28 -16.55
C TYR A 497 -1.18 39.43 -16.18
N TRP A 498 -0.39 40.04 -17.07
CA TRP A 498 0.97 40.45 -16.76
C TRP A 498 0.98 41.89 -16.27
N GLU A 499 0.89 42.07 -14.97
CA GLU A 499 0.68 43.37 -14.32
C GLU A 499 1.68 43.58 -13.17
N ALA A 500 1.86 44.81 -12.73
CA ALA A 500 2.74 45.11 -11.61
C ALA A 500 2.11 44.66 -10.28
N ASP A 501 2.92 43.98 -9.45
CA ASP A 501 2.61 43.69 -8.06
C ASP A 501 2.53 44.98 -7.20
N ASP A 502 2.12 44.86 -5.94
CA ASP A 502 2.05 45.99 -5.00
C ASP A 502 3.40 46.71 -4.80
N ALA A 503 4.51 46.06 -5.17
CA ALA A 503 5.87 46.60 -5.12
C ALA A 503 6.37 47.15 -6.48
N GLY A 504 5.50 47.20 -7.49
CA GLY A 504 5.79 47.73 -8.83
C GLY A 504 6.56 46.76 -9.74
N ARG A 505 6.72 45.49 -9.37
CA ARG A 505 7.40 44.47 -10.19
C ARG A 505 6.37 43.72 -11.04
N PRO A 506 6.58 43.57 -12.35
CA PRO A 506 5.64 42.83 -13.20
C PRO A 506 5.60 41.35 -12.80
N ASP A 507 4.41 40.78 -12.66
CA ASP A 507 4.17 39.37 -12.36
C ASP A 507 2.89 38.87 -13.06
N CYS A 508 2.71 37.56 -13.12
CA CYS A 508 1.54 36.92 -13.69
C CYS A 508 0.44 36.77 -12.64
N HIS A 509 -0.57 37.61 -12.73
CA HIS A 509 -1.78 37.58 -11.91
C HIS A 509 -2.88 36.78 -12.61
N ILE A 510 -3.49 35.85 -11.88
CA ILE A 510 -4.60 35.03 -12.37
C ILE A 510 -5.87 35.47 -11.65
N ARG A 511 -6.90 35.80 -12.43
CA ARG A 511 -8.22 36.19 -11.92
C ARG A 511 -9.26 35.18 -12.36
N HIS A 512 -10.05 34.70 -11.40
CA HIS A 512 -11.16 33.77 -11.67
C HIS A 512 -12.37 34.17 -10.82
N SER A 513 -13.33 34.87 -11.44
CA SER A 513 -14.40 35.56 -10.74
C SER A 513 -13.85 36.49 -9.63
N ALA A 514 -14.21 36.27 -8.37
CA ALA A 514 -13.70 37.04 -7.22
C ALA A 514 -12.30 36.58 -6.75
N ALA A 515 -11.84 35.40 -7.19
CA ALA A 515 -10.54 34.88 -6.77
C ALA A 515 -9.41 35.59 -7.53
N HIS A 516 -8.38 36.00 -6.78
CA HIS A 516 -7.13 36.54 -7.30
C HIS A 516 -5.96 35.75 -6.72
N VAL A 517 -5.13 35.18 -7.59
CA VAL A 517 -4.02 34.30 -7.22
C VAL A 517 -2.81 34.62 -8.11
N LEU A 518 -1.61 34.60 -7.53
CA LEU A 518 -0.37 34.70 -8.29
C LEU A 518 -0.03 33.35 -8.94
N TYR A 519 0.51 33.37 -10.16
CA TYR A 519 1.06 32.17 -10.79
C TYR A 519 2.16 31.58 -9.90
N GLY A 520 2.11 30.27 -9.65
CA GLY A 520 2.94 29.66 -8.60
C GLY A 520 4.38 29.37 -9.02
N TYR A 521 4.67 29.34 -10.32
CA TYR A 521 5.98 29.00 -10.89
C TYR A 521 6.57 27.67 -10.37
N GLU A 522 5.72 26.70 -10.02
CA GLU A 522 6.16 25.32 -9.84
C GLU A 522 6.53 24.72 -11.21
N TYR A 523 7.62 23.98 -11.31
CA TYR A 523 8.01 23.33 -12.57
C TYR A 523 7.17 22.07 -12.81
N LEU A 524 6.33 22.13 -13.84
CA LEU A 524 5.40 21.07 -14.23
C LEU A 524 5.90 20.26 -15.42
N GLY A 525 6.94 20.72 -16.10
CA GLY A 525 7.42 20.14 -17.37
C GLY A 525 6.40 20.22 -18.51
N ASN A 526 6.68 19.50 -19.59
CA ASN A 526 5.85 19.48 -20.79
C ASN A 526 4.79 18.37 -20.69
N GLN A 527 3.74 18.63 -19.92
CA GLN A 527 2.64 17.68 -19.70
C GLN A 527 1.39 18.07 -20.50
N LEU A 528 0.62 17.05 -20.91
CA LEU A 528 -0.71 17.26 -21.50
C LEU A 528 -1.68 17.92 -20.52
N ARG A 529 -2.55 18.77 -21.07
CA ARG A 529 -3.67 19.40 -20.38
C ARG A 529 -4.94 18.57 -20.51
N LEU A 530 -5.78 18.61 -19.48
CA LEU A 530 -7.11 18.03 -19.52
C LEU A 530 -7.98 18.86 -20.46
N VAL A 531 -8.84 18.19 -21.24
CA VAL A 531 -9.82 18.89 -22.06
C VAL A 531 -10.80 19.68 -21.19
N ILE A 532 -10.87 20.98 -21.42
CA ILE A 532 -11.73 21.89 -20.67
C ILE A 532 -13.15 21.82 -21.24
N THR A 533 -14.09 21.38 -20.42
CA THR A 533 -15.53 21.30 -20.74
C THR A 533 -16.32 22.21 -19.81
N PRO A 534 -17.60 22.50 -20.09
CA PRO A 534 -18.47 23.22 -19.16
C PRO A 534 -18.60 22.58 -17.76
N LEU A 535 -18.36 21.27 -17.65
CA LEU A 535 -18.28 20.60 -16.35
C LEU A 535 -16.97 20.95 -15.63
N THR A 536 -15.84 20.89 -16.35
CA THR A 536 -14.51 21.24 -15.84
C THR A 536 -14.40 22.71 -15.46
N GLU A 537 -14.93 23.64 -16.27
CA GLU A 537 -14.98 25.08 -15.97
C GLU A 537 -15.71 25.35 -14.65
N ARG A 538 -16.90 24.75 -14.45
CA ARG A 538 -17.65 24.87 -13.20
C ARG A 538 -16.88 24.31 -12.01
N ALA A 539 -16.17 23.20 -12.21
CA ALA A 539 -15.32 22.64 -11.18
C ALA A 539 -14.18 23.62 -10.82
N PHE A 540 -13.49 24.17 -11.82
CA PHE A 540 -12.42 25.14 -11.62
C PHE A 540 -12.92 26.37 -10.87
N LEU A 541 -14.05 26.96 -11.29
CA LEU A 541 -14.65 28.14 -10.68
C LEU A 541 -15.01 27.90 -9.22
N THR A 542 -15.57 26.74 -8.91
CA THR A 542 -15.93 26.38 -7.54
C THR A 542 -14.68 26.11 -6.69
N CYS A 543 -13.67 25.44 -7.25
CA CYS A 543 -12.39 25.20 -6.58
C CYS A 543 -11.65 26.50 -6.25
N THR A 544 -11.49 27.41 -7.21
CA THR A 544 -10.83 28.71 -6.95
C THR A 544 -11.65 29.59 -6.01
N GLY A 545 -12.99 29.55 -6.12
CA GLY A 545 -13.88 30.24 -5.19
C GLY A 545 -13.76 29.71 -3.76
N ALA A 546 -13.67 28.38 -3.58
CA ALA A 546 -13.46 27.76 -2.27
C ALA A 546 -12.14 28.19 -1.64
N LEU A 547 -11.04 28.16 -2.42
CA LEU A 547 -9.73 28.61 -1.96
C LEU A 547 -9.71 30.09 -1.58
N HIS A 548 -10.40 30.95 -2.35
CA HIS A 548 -10.56 32.36 -2.01
C HIS A 548 -11.27 32.56 -0.66
N MET A 549 -12.20 31.66 -0.30
CA MET A 549 -12.88 31.64 0.99
C MET A 549 -12.12 30.87 2.09
N HIS A 550 -10.87 30.44 1.82
CA HIS A 550 -10.07 29.59 2.72
C HIS A 550 -10.75 28.26 3.10
N GLN A 551 -11.56 27.72 2.18
CA GLN A 551 -12.25 26.43 2.31
C GLN A 551 -11.67 25.41 1.32
N GLY A 552 -11.88 24.12 1.58
CA GLY A 552 -11.59 23.07 0.62
C GLY A 552 -12.70 22.94 -0.44
N ALA A 553 -12.45 22.15 -1.49
CA ALA A 553 -13.49 21.76 -2.45
C ALA A 553 -13.64 20.24 -2.55
N ALA A 554 -14.88 19.78 -2.76
CA ALA A 554 -15.23 18.37 -2.78
C ALA A 554 -15.90 17.96 -4.11
N PRO A 555 -15.11 17.69 -5.17
CA PRO A 555 -15.58 16.98 -6.35
C PRO A 555 -16.20 15.62 -6.01
N GLN A 556 -17.49 15.45 -6.33
CA GLN A 556 -18.24 14.24 -6.06
C GLN A 556 -19.03 13.78 -7.29
N GLY A 557 -19.06 12.48 -7.54
CA GLY A 557 -19.77 11.91 -8.68
C GLY A 557 -19.30 10.50 -9.04
N PRO A 558 -19.88 9.87 -10.07
CA PRO A 558 -19.51 8.51 -10.49
C PRO A 558 -18.01 8.34 -10.82
N ALA A 559 -17.53 7.10 -10.79
CA ALA A 559 -16.17 6.80 -11.23
C ALA A 559 -15.96 7.18 -12.71
N GLY A 560 -14.77 7.71 -13.04
CA GLY A 560 -14.43 8.06 -14.43
C GLY A 560 -14.98 9.40 -14.94
N THR A 561 -15.52 10.27 -14.07
CA THR A 561 -15.99 11.62 -14.44
C THR A 561 -14.92 12.72 -14.36
N GLY A 562 -13.64 12.37 -14.17
CA GLY A 562 -12.54 13.34 -14.18
C GLY A 562 -12.40 14.19 -12.91
N LYS A 563 -12.77 13.65 -11.74
CA LYS A 563 -12.74 14.38 -10.44
C LYS A 563 -11.32 14.78 -10.06
N THR A 564 -10.42 13.81 -9.99
CA THR A 564 -9.02 13.99 -9.58
C THR A 564 -8.25 14.74 -10.66
N GLU A 565 -8.51 14.41 -11.92
CA GLU A 565 -7.90 15.03 -13.09
C GLU A 565 -8.24 16.52 -13.20
N SER A 566 -9.47 16.93 -12.90
CA SER A 566 -9.86 18.34 -12.85
C SER A 566 -9.06 19.12 -11.80
N VAL A 567 -8.89 18.58 -10.58
CA VAL A 567 -8.09 19.25 -9.53
C VAL A 567 -6.63 19.36 -9.94
N LYS A 568 -6.06 18.29 -10.51
CA LYS A 568 -4.69 18.29 -11.03
C LYS A 568 -4.52 19.34 -12.14
N ASP A 569 -5.41 19.40 -13.11
CA ASP A 569 -5.30 20.34 -14.23
C ASP A 569 -5.45 21.80 -13.79
N LEU A 570 -6.32 22.08 -12.81
CA LEU A 570 -6.39 23.41 -12.18
C LEU A 570 -5.07 23.78 -11.51
N GLY A 571 -4.45 22.84 -10.79
CA GLY A 571 -3.11 23.04 -10.22
C GLY A 571 -2.07 23.35 -11.29
N LYS A 572 -2.11 22.66 -12.44
CA LYS A 572 -1.25 22.97 -13.57
C LYS A 572 -1.47 24.37 -14.12
N ALA A 573 -2.73 24.77 -14.30
CA ALA A 573 -3.09 26.11 -14.77
C ALA A 573 -2.53 27.20 -13.86
N LEU A 574 -2.55 26.98 -12.54
CA LEU A 574 -2.05 27.95 -11.56
C LEU A 574 -0.56 27.78 -11.22
N ALA A 575 0.14 26.84 -11.88
CA ALA A 575 1.50 26.39 -11.56
C ALA A 575 1.73 26.08 -10.07
N ARG A 576 0.86 25.23 -9.52
CA ARG A 576 0.92 24.75 -8.15
C ARG A 576 1.13 23.24 -8.13
N GLN A 577 1.98 22.79 -7.20
CA GLN A 577 2.17 21.36 -6.94
C GLN A 577 0.89 20.76 -6.36
N VAL A 578 0.38 19.69 -6.97
CA VAL A 578 -0.79 18.95 -6.49
C VAL A 578 -0.38 17.54 -6.11
N VAL A 579 -0.32 17.27 -4.81
CA VAL A 579 -0.02 15.95 -4.27
C VAL A 579 -1.31 15.15 -4.17
N VAL A 580 -1.38 14.02 -4.88
CA VAL A 580 -2.56 13.14 -4.86
C VAL A 580 -2.30 11.98 -3.92
N PHE A 581 -3.17 11.84 -2.92
CA PHE A 581 -3.14 10.73 -1.96
C PHE A 581 -4.31 9.80 -2.21
N ASN A 582 -4.05 8.52 -2.44
CA ASN A 582 -5.11 7.53 -2.54
C ASN A 582 -5.50 7.06 -1.13
N CYS A 583 -6.73 7.36 -0.70
CA CYS A 583 -7.18 7.02 0.63
C CYS A 583 -7.54 5.54 0.76
N SER A 584 -7.07 4.94 1.86
CA SER A 584 -7.30 3.55 2.23
C SER A 584 -7.62 3.44 3.71
N ASP A 585 -8.21 2.32 4.12
CA ASP A 585 -8.62 2.02 5.49
C ASP A 585 -7.44 2.05 6.49
N GLY A 586 -6.19 1.89 6.02
CA GLY A 586 -4.98 1.96 6.84
C GLY A 586 -4.47 3.37 7.19
N LEU A 587 -5.14 4.44 6.75
CA LEU A 587 -4.72 5.81 7.07
C LEU A 587 -5.06 6.18 8.52
N ASN A 588 -4.03 6.51 9.31
CA ASN A 588 -4.20 6.95 10.69
C ASN A 588 -4.14 8.50 10.81
N TYR A 589 -4.68 9.03 11.91
CA TYR A 589 -4.74 10.48 12.15
C TYR A 589 -3.35 11.15 12.30
N LYS A 590 -2.32 10.38 12.71
CA LYS A 590 -0.95 10.90 12.86
C LYS A 590 -0.26 11.12 11.51
N MET A 591 -0.44 10.20 10.58
CA MET A 591 0.02 10.31 9.19
C MET A 591 -0.66 11.50 8.52
N MET A 592 -1.98 11.66 8.72
CA MET A 592 -2.71 12.82 8.20
C MET A 592 -2.21 14.13 8.81
N SER A 593 -1.95 14.16 10.12
CA SER A 593 -1.35 15.31 10.81
C SER A 593 -0.01 15.71 10.16
N GLN A 594 0.91 14.76 10.01
CA GLN A 594 2.21 14.99 9.38
C GLN A 594 2.07 15.48 7.92
N MET A 595 1.15 14.88 7.15
CA MET A 595 0.86 15.31 5.79
C MET A 595 0.35 16.75 5.75
N PHE A 596 -0.62 17.11 6.59
CA PHE A 596 -1.14 18.47 6.66
C PHE A 596 -0.08 19.49 7.10
N ALA A 597 0.78 19.13 8.05
CA ALA A 597 1.91 19.96 8.45
C ALA A 597 2.86 20.23 7.27
N GLY A 598 3.17 19.21 6.47
CA GLY A 598 3.98 19.36 5.26
C GLY A 598 3.32 20.22 4.19
N LEU A 599 2.04 19.97 3.90
CA LEU A 599 1.26 20.71 2.90
C LEU A 599 1.11 22.19 3.29
N ALA A 600 0.79 22.48 4.56
CA ALA A 600 0.61 23.84 5.06
C ALA A 600 1.91 24.65 5.03
N GLN A 601 3.04 24.01 5.34
CA GLN A 601 4.37 24.64 5.29
C GLN A 601 4.87 24.83 3.85
N ALA A 602 4.72 23.82 2.99
CA ALA A 602 5.10 23.91 1.58
C ALA A 602 4.19 24.86 0.78
N GLY A 603 2.93 25.03 1.19
CA GLY A 603 1.90 25.69 0.40
C GLY A 603 1.52 24.91 -0.86
N ALA A 604 1.68 23.58 -0.81
CA ALA A 604 1.26 22.66 -1.84
C ALA A 604 -0.24 22.35 -1.69
N TRP A 605 -0.84 21.85 -2.76
CA TRP A 605 -2.22 21.40 -2.76
C TRP A 605 -2.28 19.90 -2.55
N ALA A 606 -3.29 19.45 -1.81
CA ALA A 606 -3.58 18.03 -1.65
C ALA A 606 -4.91 17.66 -2.30
N CYS A 607 -4.90 16.57 -3.05
CA CYS A 607 -6.11 15.91 -3.52
C CYS A 607 -6.20 14.53 -2.87
N PHE A 608 -7.06 14.40 -1.87
CA PHE A 608 -7.36 13.11 -1.24
C PHE A 608 -8.36 12.38 -2.12
N ASP A 609 -7.85 11.46 -2.92
CA ASP A 609 -8.65 10.63 -3.78
C ASP A 609 -9.36 9.57 -2.95
N GLU A 610 -10.65 9.34 -3.25
CA GLU A 610 -11.42 8.29 -2.59
C GLU A 610 -11.55 8.47 -1.06
N PHE A 611 -11.60 9.74 -0.62
CA PHE A 611 -11.55 10.15 0.80
C PHE A 611 -12.60 9.49 1.70
N ASN A 612 -13.74 9.09 1.14
CA ASN A 612 -14.80 8.35 1.82
C ASN A 612 -14.49 6.86 2.08
N ARG A 613 -13.23 6.43 1.93
CA ARG A 613 -12.70 5.15 2.44
C ARG A 613 -12.13 5.25 3.85
N ILE A 614 -11.87 6.45 4.35
CA ILE A 614 -11.32 6.63 5.68
C ILE A 614 -12.41 6.32 6.73
N GLU A 615 -12.00 5.66 7.82
CA GLU A 615 -12.86 5.41 8.96
C GLU A 615 -13.39 6.70 9.59
N ILE A 616 -14.63 6.67 10.06
CA ILE A 616 -15.35 7.84 10.57
C ILE A 616 -14.64 8.47 11.79
N GLU A 617 -14.00 7.64 12.62
CA GLU A 617 -13.25 8.08 13.79
C GLU A 617 -12.05 8.96 13.39
N VAL A 618 -11.30 8.54 12.36
CA VAL A 618 -10.16 9.28 11.82
C VAL A 618 -10.62 10.56 11.12
N LEU A 619 -11.72 10.49 10.35
CA LEU A 619 -12.28 11.67 9.66
C LEU A 619 -12.65 12.80 10.62
N SER A 620 -13.11 12.47 11.82
CA SER A 620 -13.49 13.46 12.83
C SER A 620 -12.27 14.25 13.33
N VAL A 621 -11.14 13.58 13.56
CA VAL A 621 -9.87 14.22 13.96
C VAL A 621 -9.29 15.04 12.80
N VAL A 622 -9.35 14.51 11.58
CA VAL A 622 -8.92 15.20 10.36
C VAL A 622 -9.70 16.50 10.14
N ALA A 623 -11.01 16.52 10.41
CA ALA A 623 -11.83 17.72 10.33
C ALA A 623 -11.31 18.83 11.25
N GLN A 624 -10.96 18.47 12.48
CA GLN A 624 -10.41 19.42 13.46
C GLN A 624 -9.04 19.95 13.00
N GLN A 625 -8.13 19.07 12.59
CA GLN A 625 -6.81 19.43 12.08
C GLN A 625 -6.90 20.43 10.91
N MET A 626 -7.79 20.16 9.95
CA MET A 626 -8.02 21.06 8.82
C MET A 626 -8.62 22.41 9.23
N LEU A 627 -9.59 22.40 10.16
CA LEU A 627 -10.21 23.62 10.66
C LEU A 627 -9.19 24.52 11.37
N GLU A 628 -8.29 23.94 12.17
CA GLU A 628 -7.23 24.69 12.85
C GLU A 628 -6.30 25.41 11.86
N ILE A 629 -5.85 24.71 10.82
CA ILE A 629 -4.99 25.28 9.77
C ILE A 629 -5.72 26.37 8.97
N THR A 630 -6.94 26.10 8.50
CA THR A 630 -7.71 27.05 7.70
C THR A 630 -8.09 28.30 8.49
N THR A 631 -8.41 28.15 9.77
CA THR A 631 -8.69 29.28 10.68
C THR A 631 -7.44 30.13 10.90
N ALA A 632 -6.27 29.51 11.10
CA ALA A 632 -5.01 30.24 11.26
C ALA A 632 -4.62 31.02 9.98
N ILE A 633 -4.84 30.42 8.81
CA ILE A 633 -4.62 31.09 7.51
C ILE A 633 -5.60 32.25 7.31
N ALA A 634 -6.88 32.06 7.62
CA ALA A 634 -7.89 33.12 7.52
C ALA A 634 -7.59 34.29 8.48
N ALA A 635 -7.05 33.99 9.66
CA ALA A 635 -6.53 34.98 10.61
C ALA A 635 -5.20 35.63 10.17
N LYS A 636 -4.67 35.27 8.99
CA LYS A 636 -3.41 35.75 8.41
C LYS A 636 -2.18 35.51 9.31
N GLN A 637 -2.19 34.41 10.07
CA GLN A 637 -1.03 34.00 10.85
C GLN A 637 0.06 33.42 9.94
N ASN A 638 1.32 33.67 10.28
CA ASN A 638 2.48 33.15 9.54
C ASN A 638 3.01 31.82 10.09
N SER A 639 2.61 31.47 11.32
CA SER A 639 2.99 30.23 12.01
C SER A 639 1.91 29.85 13.02
N MET A 640 1.80 28.57 13.35
CA MET A 640 0.91 28.06 14.38
C MET A 640 1.50 26.85 15.10
N MET A 641 1.06 26.60 16.33
CA MET A 641 1.28 25.32 16.99
C MET A 641 0.29 24.30 16.43
N PHE A 642 0.78 23.24 15.81
CA PHE A 642 -0.01 22.18 15.21
C PHE A 642 0.54 20.82 15.66
N ASP A 643 -0.29 20.01 16.32
CA ASP A 643 0.07 18.69 16.86
C ASP A 643 1.35 18.69 17.72
N GLY A 644 1.57 19.76 18.50
CA GLY A 644 2.75 19.91 19.37
C GLY A 644 3.98 20.51 18.70
N HIS A 645 3.94 20.79 17.39
CA HIS A 645 5.04 21.40 16.64
C HIS A 645 4.67 22.80 16.13
N ASN A 646 5.62 23.74 16.15
CA ASN A 646 5.41 25.06 15.55
C ASN A 646 5.68 25.00 14.05
N ILE A 647 4.63 25.09 13.23
CA ILE A 647 4.70 25.01 11.78
C ILE A 647 4.56 26.39 11.15
N ARG A 648 5.24 26.62 10.02
CA ARG A 648 5.03 27.80 9.18
C ARG A 648 3.76 27.64 8.34
N LEU A 649 3.00 28.71 8.14
CA LEU A 649 1.80 28.71 7.31
C LEU A 649 2.05 29.41 5.98
N ASN A 650 1.68 28.73 4.89
CA ASN A 650 1.67 29.29 3.55
C ASN A 650 0.23 29.51 3.07
N LYS A 651 -0.08 30.74 2.64
CA LYS A 651 -1.42 31.14 2.19
C LYS A 651 -1.91 30.37 0.96
N ASN A 652 -1.01 29.71 0.24
CA ASN A 652 -1.33 28.91 -0.94
C ASN A 652 -1.83 27.51 -0.61
N PHE A 653 -1.87 27.11 0.67
CA PHE A 653 -2.41 25.82 1.11
C PHE A 653 -3.83 25.60 0.58
N GLY A 654 -4.05 24.43 -0.02
CA GLY A 654 -5.34 24.05 -0.60
C GLY A 654 -5.60 22.56 -0.40
N VAL A 655 -6.84 22.22 -0.03
CA VAL A 655 -7.25 20.82 0.18
C VAL A 655 -8.48 20.51 -0.65
N PHE A 656 -8.39 19.40 -1.36
CA PHE A 656 -9.43 18.85 -2.21
C PHE A 656 -9.70 17.41 -1.81
N ILE A 657 -10.97 17.01 -1.83
CA ILE A 657 -11.38 15.63 -1.56
C ILE A 657 -12.21 15.13 -2.72
N THR A 658 -12.00 13.90 -3.16
CA THR A 658 -12.86 13.27 -4.16
C THR A 658 -13.72 12.19 -3.52
N MET A 659 -14.96 12.10 -3.97
CA MET A 659 -15.90 11.10 -3.46
C MET A 659 -16.63 10.39 -4.58
N ASN A 660 -16.89 9.10 -4.34
CA ASN A 660 -17.76 8.25 -5.14
C ASN A 660 -18.99 7.87 -4.28
N PRO A 661 -20.07 8.67 -4.28
CA PRO A 661 -21.28 8.37 -3.50
C PRO A 661 -21.95 7.08 -3.99
N GLY A 662 -22.54 6.30 -3.07
CA GLY A 662 -23.37 5.13 -3.40
C GLY A 662 -22.62 3.85 -3.76
N TYR A 663 -21.28 3.83 -3.70
CA TYR A 663 -20.48 2.62 -3.84
C TYR A 663 -20.40 1.84 -2.51
N ALA A 664 -20.41 0.51 -2.57
CA ALA A 664 -20.28 -0.34 -1.39
C ALA A 664 -18.93 -0.11 -0.68
N GLY A 665 -18.96 -0.12 0.66
CA GLY A 665 -17.76 0.12 1.48
C GLY A 665 -17.32 1.58 1.57
N ARG A 666 -18.23 2.53 1.32
CA ARG A 666 -17.97 3.98 1.44
C ARG A 666 -18.76 4.60 2.58
N THR A 667 -18.09 5.44 3.37
CA THR A 667 -18.69 6.18 4.48
C THR A 667 -19.29 7.49 3.99
N GLU A 668 -20.37 7.94 4.63
CA GLU A 668 -20.80 9.33 4.47
C GLU A 668 -19.93 10.24 5.32
N LEU A 669 -19.60 11.43 4.79
CA LEU A 669 -18.81 12.39 5.53
C LEU A 669 -19.61 12.95 6.73
N PRO A 670 -18.97 13.13 7.89
CA PRO A 670 -19.53 13.89 9.00
C PRO A 670 -19.91 15.33 8.62
N ASP A 671 -20.95 15.90 9.23
CA ASP A 671 -21.45 17.23 8.84
C ASP A 671 -20.49 18.37 9.18
N ASN A 672 -19.72 18.26 10.25
CA ASN A 672 -18.63 19.18 10.60
C ASN A 672 -17.55 19.22 9.51
N LEU A 673 -17.26 18.08 8.88
CA LEU A 673 -16.30 17.98 7.78
C LEU A 673 -16.91 18.52 6.49
N LYS A 674 -18.17 18.18 6.17
CA LYS A 674 -18.88 18.75 5.00
C LYS A 674 -18.87 20.29 5.01
N ALA A 675 -18.96 20.92 6.18
CA ALA A 675 -18.94 22.38 6.30
C ALA A 675 -17.60 23.01 5.88
N LEU A 676 -16.49 22.26 5.89
CA LEU A 676 -15.16 22.73 5.47
C LEU A 676 -14.96 22.70 3.96
N PHE A 677 -15.85 22.03 3.22
CA PHE A 677 -15.72 21.82 1.78
C PHE A 677 -16.90 22.37 0.99
N ARG A 678 -16.61 22.97 -0.17
CA ARG A 678 -17.63 23.30 -1.17
C ARG A 678 -17.88 22.10 -2.08
N PRO A 679 -19.09 21.52 -2.13
CA PRO A 679 -19.38 20.37 -2.97
C PRO A 679 -19.45 20.74 -4.45
N ILE A 680 -18.95 19.85 -5.32
CA ILE A 680 -18.99 20.00 -6.78
C ILE A 680 -19.55 18.72 -7.38
N CYS A 681 -20.67 18.80 -8.10
CA CYS A 681 -21.26 17.62 -8.74
C CYS A 681 -20.60 17.35 -10.10
N MET A 682 -19.72 16.36 -10.14
CA MET A 682 -19.01 15.88 -11.33
C MET A 682 -19.80 14.75 -12.01
N MET A 683 -20.77 15.14 -12.83
CA MET A 683 -21.63 14.23 -13.59
C MET A 683 -20.96 13.75 -14.89
N ILE A 684 -21.71 13.05 -15.75
CA ILE A 684 -21.22 12.55 -17.03
C ILE A 684 -20.74 13.74 -17.89
N PRO A 685 -19.46 13.77 -18.31
CA PRO A 685 -18.95 14.85 -19.16
C PRO A 685 -19.41 14.71 -20.61
N ASP A 686 -19.24 15.77 -21.40
CA ASP A 686 -19.57 15.75 -22.83
C ASP A 686 -18.49 15.00 -23.61
N TYR A 687 -18.77 13.74 -23.95
CA TYR A 687 -17.83 12.88 -24.67
C TYR A 687 -17.56 13.37 -26.10
N ALA A 688 -18.51 14.08 -26.72
CA ALA A 688 -18.36 14.53 -28.11
C ALA A 688 -17.39 15.70 -28.19
N LEU A 689 -17.53 16.68 -27.28
CA LEU A 689 -16.58 17.79 -27.16
C LEU A 689 -15.17 17.28 -26.84
N ILE A 690 -15.04 16.34 -25.89
CA ILE A 690 -13.74 15.76 -25.53
C ILE A 690 -13.12 15.04 -26.73
N ALA A 691 -13.89 14.20 -27.42
CA ALA A 691 -13.40 13.48 -28.58
C ALA A 691 -12.98 14.41 -29.72
N GLU A 692 -13.74 15.48 -30.00
CA GLU A 692 -13.38 16.48 -31.02
C GLU A 692 -12.01 17.09 -30.75
N ILE A 693 -11.77 17.55 -29.52
CA ILE A 693 -10.51 18.20 -29.13
C ILE A 693 -9.34 17.23 -29.19
N MET A 694 -9.55 15.98 -28.75
CA MET A 694 -8.52 14.96 -28.83
C MET A 694 -8.22 14.56 -30.28
N PHE A 695 -9.21 14.50 -31.17
CA PHE A 695 -8.99 14.27 -32.60
C PHE A 695 -8.15 15.37 -33.24
N TYR A 696 -8.40 16.65 -32.93
CA TYR A 696 -7.52 17.74 -33.39
C TYR A 696 -6.09 17.56 -32.89
N SER A 697 -5.92 17.14 -31.64
CA SER A 697 -4.61 16.88 -31.04
C SER A 697 -3.87 15.72 -31.71
N GLU A 698 -4.58 14.78 -32.31
CA GLU A 698 -4.03 13.67 -33.10
C GLU A 698 -3.88 14.01 -34.61
N GLY A 699 -4.21 15.24 -35.03
CA GLY A 699 -4.02 15.73 -36.39
C GLY A 699 -5.19 15.50 -37.35
N PHE A 700 -6.38 15.21 -36.83
CA PHE A 700 -7.61 15.11 -37.64
C PHE A 700 -8.17 16.50 -37.98
N GLN A 701 -8.68 16.67 -39.19
CA GLN A 701 -9.33 17.91 -39.64
C GLN A 701 -10.85 17.86 -39.51
N GLU A 702 -11.47 16.69 -39.73
CA GLU A 702 -12.93 16.50 -39.62
C GLU A 702 -13.37 16.06 -38.22
N ALA A 703 -12.61 16.47 -37.20
CA ALA A 703 -12.72 16.03 -35.81
C ALA A 703 -14.15 16.08 -35.24
N LYS A 704 -14.90 17.16 -35.54
CA LYS A 704 -16.26 17.36 -35.04
C LYS A 704 -17.24 16.29 -35.54
N SER A 705 -17.20 15.96 -36.83
CA SER A 705 -18.09 14.94 -37.41
C SER A 705 -17.76 13.55 -36.87
N LEU A 706 -16.47 13.24 -36.80
CA LEU A 706 -15.93 11.98 -36.30
C LEU A 706 -16.27 11.73 -34.83
N ALA A 707 -16.13 12.76 -33.99
CA ALA A 707 -16.51 12.72 -32.58
C ALA A 707 -17.99 12.39 -32.38
N GLN A 708 -18.88 13.04 -33.13
CA GLN A 708 -20.32 12.79 -33.06
C GLN A 708 -20.68 11.35 -33.48
N LYS A 709 -20.10 10.86 -34.58
CA LYS A 709 -20.26 9.47 -35.03
C LYS A 709 -19.81 8.48 -33.96
N MET A 710 -18.63 8.70 -33.38
CA MET A 710 -18.05 7.85 -32.34
C MET A 710 -18.89 7.79 -31.07
N VAL A 711 -19.31 8.93 -30.54
CA VAL A 711 -20.15 8.99 -29.33
C VAL A 711 -21.52 8.38 -29.59
N LYS A 712 -22.10 8.62 -30.78
CA LYS A 712 -23.36 7.99 -31.15
C LYS A 712 -23.24 6.48 -31.24
N LEU A 713 -22.15 5.95 -31.79
CA LEU A 713 -21.86 4.52 -31.83
C LEU A 713 -21.80 3.91 -30.43
N TYR A 714 -21.10 4.54 -29.49
CA TYR A 714 -21.04 4.04 -28.11
C TYR A 714 -22.37 4.14 -27.36
N SER A 715 -23.12 5.22 -27.57
CA SER A 715 -24.47 5.37 -27.02
C SER A 715 -25.41 4.29 -27.54
N LEU A 716 -25.37 3.98 -28.85
CA LEU A 716 -26.19 2.92 -29.45
C LEU A 716 -25.73 1.54 -28.99
N SER A 717 -24.42 1.32 -28.91
CA SER A 717 -23.84 0.05 -28.41
C SER A 717 -24.28 -0.23 -26.98
N SER A 718 -24.26 0.78 -26.10
CA SER A 718 -24.73 0.64 -24.71
C SER A 718 -26.23 0.37 -24.58
N GLN A 719 -27.03 0.76 -25.58
CA GLN A 719 -28.50 0.61 -25.56
C GLN A 719 -28.96 -0.69 -26.23
N GLN A 720 -28.25 -1.15 -27.28
CA GLN A 720 -28.68 -2.24 -28.14
C GLN A 720 -27.94 -3.56 -27.89
N LEU A 721 -26.70 -3.52 -27.41
CA LEU A 721 -25.94 -4.74 -27.11
C LEU A 721 -26.41 -5.36 -25.79
N SER A 722 -26.10 -6.65 -25.61
CA SER A 722 -26.41 -7.34 -24.35
C SER A 722 -25.68 -6.70 -23.15
N LYS A 723 -26.33 -6.71 -21.97
CA LYS A 723 -25.71 -6.20 -20.73
C LYS A 723 -24.69 -7.22 -20.22
N GLN A 724 -23.41 -6.85 -20.28
CA GLN A 724 -22.30 -7.64 -19.77
C GLN A 724 -21.45 -6.81 -18.80
N ASP A 725 -20.98 -7.42 -17.70
CA ASP A 725 -20.18 -6.72 -16.69
C ASP A 725 -18.83 -6.21 -17.23
N HIS A 726 -18.32 -6.84 -18.29
CA HIS A 726 -17.03 -6.50 -18.92
C HIS A 726 -17.18 -5.50 -20.10
N TYR A 727 -18.39 -5.07 -20.46
CA TYR A 727 -18.58 -4.05 -21.48
C TYR A 727 -18.34 -2.66 -20.89
N ASP A 728 -17.41 -1.92 -21.50
CA ASP A 728 -17.08 -0.56 -21.13
C ASP A 728 -17.28 0.36 -22.34
N PHE A 729 -18.21 1.29 -22.20
CA PHE A 729 -18.53 2.33 -23.18
C PHE A 729 -18.28 3.74 -22.61
N GLY A 730 -17.55 3.82 -21.48
CA GLY A 730 -17.20 5.09 -20.84
C GLY A 730 -15.95 5.75 -21.43
N MET A 731 -15.48 6.80 -20.76
CA MET A 731 -14.34 7.61 -21.22
C MET A 731 -13.05 6.84 -21.46
N ARG A 732 -12.80 5.75 -20.72
CA ARG A 732 -11.60 4.92 -20.92
C ARG A 732 -11.61 4.23 -22.28
N ALA A 733 -12.76 3.72 -22.71
CA ALA A 733 -12.93 3.15 -24.03
C ALA A 733 -12.79 4.21 -25.13
N VAL A 734 -13.38 5.39 -24.92
CA VAL A 734 -13.25 6.54 -25.84
C VAL A 734 -11.78 6.93 -26.04
N ASN A 735 -11.03 7.14 -24.97
CA ASN A 735 -9.60 7.50 -25.06
C ASN A 735 -8.76 6.43 -25.76
N THR A 736 -9.07 5.15 -25.55
CA THR A 736 -8.37 4.04 -26.22
C THR A 736 -8.54 4.13 -27.74
N VAL A 737 -9.77 4.35 -28.21
CA VAL A 737 -10.07 4.45 -29.64
C VAL A 737 -9.42 5.69 -30.27
N ILE A 738 -9.45 6.84 -29.60
CA ILE A 738 -8.85 8.05 -30.14
C ILE A 738 -7.33 7.90 -30.28
N SER A 739 -6.68 7.31 -29.27
CA SER A 739 -5.24 7.02 -29.31
C SER A 739 -4.89 6.06 -30.46
N ALA A 740 -5.73 5.02 -30.66
CA ALA A 740 -5.60 4.09 -31.77
C ALA A 740 -5.78 4.77 -33.14
N ALA A 741 -6.78 5.66 -33.26
CA ALA A 741 -7.04 6.43 -34.47
C ALA A 741 -5.88 7.39 -34.78
N GLY A 742 -5.28 8.02 -33.77
CA GLY A 742 -4.09 8.86 -33.90
C GLY A 742 -2.85 8.09 -34.37
N LEU A 743 -2.63 6.88 -33.83
CA LEU A 743 -1.58 5.98 -34.34
C LEU A 743 -1.79 5.62 -35.81
N ASN A 744 -3.03 5.29 -36.18
CA ASN A 744 -3.38 5.00 -37.57
C ASN A 744 -3.17 6.23 -38.47
N LYS A 745 -3.55 7.43 -38.03
CA LYS A 745 -3.34 8.69 -38.78
C LYS A 745 -1.86 8.98 -39.01
N ARG A 746 -0.99 8.64 -38.05
CA ARG A 746 0.47 8.75 -38.24
C ARG A 746 1.02 7.74 -39.24
N LYS A 747 0.49 6.51 -39.23
CA LYS A 747 0.95 5.43 -40.12
C LYS A 747 0.45 5.61 -41.55
N TYR A 748 -0.77 6.16 -41.71
CA TYR A 748 -1.42 6.40 -42.99
C TYR A 748 -1.95 7.85 -43.07
N PRO A 749 -1.07 8.84 -43.30
CA PRO A 749 -1.45 10.27 -43.24
C PRO A 749 -2.51 10.69 -44.26
N ASP A 750 -2.45 10.10 -45.45
CA ASP A 750 -3.28 10.46 -46.61
C ASP A 750 -4.58 9.64 -46.69
N GLU A 751 -4.79 8.68 -45.79
CA GLU A 751 -6.01 7.87 -45.76
C GLU A 751 -7.19 8.67 -45.19
N GLU A 752 -8.41 8.38 -45.67
CA GLU A 752 -9.62 9.06 -45.23
C GLU A 752 -9.84 8.88 -43.72
N GLU A 753 -10.13 9.98 -43.03
CA GLU A 753 -10.23 10.00 -41.56
C GLU A 753 -11.35 9.08 -41.04
N ASP A 754 -12.43 8.93 -41.81
CA ASP A 754 -13.52 7.99 -41.53
C ASP A 754 -13.02 6.52 -41.52
N ILE A 755 -12.12 6.12 -42.43
CA ILE A 755 -11.55 4.76 -42.48
C ILE A 755 -10.68 4.51 -41.25
N LEU A 756 -9.85 5.50 -40.89
CA LEU A 756 -8.92 5.41 -39.76
C LEU A 756 -9.66 5.26 -38.42
N LEU A 757 -10.73 6.05 -38.23
CA LEU A 757 -11.58 5.96 -37.05
C LEU A 757 -12.35 4.63 -37.03
N LEU A 758 -12.94 4.23 -38.16
CA LEU A 758 -13.68 2.98 -38.26
C LEU A 758 -12.81 1.77 -37.91
N ARG A 759 -11.56 1.76 -38.37
CA ARG A 759 -10.58 0.73 -38.04
C ARG A 759 -10.31 0.69 -36.55
N ALA A 760 -10.01 1.84 -35.94
CA ALA A 760 -9.76 1.95 -34.51
C ALA A 760 -10.95 1.48 -33.66
N LEU A 761 -12.18 1.83 -34.07
CA LEU A 761 -13.42 1.40 -33.41
C LEU A 761 -13.61 -0.12 -33.48
N ARG A 762 -13.35 -0.74 -34.63
CA ARG A 762 -13.49 -2.18 -34.81
C ARG A 762 -12.45 -2.93 -33.97
N ASP A 763 -11.18 -2.57 -34.13
CA ASP A 763 -10.05 -3.28 -33.52
C ASP A 763 -10.10 -3.18 -31.98
N SER A 764 -10.58 -2.06 -31.43
CA SER A 764 -10.68 -1.84 -29.98
C SER A 764 -11.86 -2.52 -29.30
N ASN A 765 -12.94 -2.82 -30.04
CA ASN A 765 -14.21 -3.26 -29.46
C ASN A 765 -14.59 -4.69 -29.81
N VAL A 766 -14.39 -5.13 -31.07
CA VAL A 766 -14.72 -6.49 -31.52
C VAL A 766 -14.09 -7.60 -30.65
N PRO A 767 -12.84 -7.50 -30.16
CA PRO A 767 -12.27 -8.54 -29.31
C PRO A 767 -13.01 -8.77 -27.99
N LYS A 768 -13.79 -7.78 -27.53
CA LYS A 768 -14.51 -7.79 -26.25
C LYS A 768 -15.93 -8.30 -26.35
N PHE A 769 -16.54 -8.23 -27.53
CA PHE A 769 -17.96 -8.54 -27.70
C PHE A 769 -18.23 -10.03 -27.86
N LEU A 770 -19.41 -10.43 -27.42
CA LEU A 770 -19.98 -11.75 -27.69
C LEU A 770 -20.31 -11.90 -29.18
N SER A 771 -20.27 -13.14 -29.70
CA SER A 771 -20.49 -13.40 -31.13
C SER A 771 -21.83 -12.87 -31.67
N GLY A 772 -22.91 -12.92 -30.87
CA GLY A 772 -24.21 -12.37 -31.24
C GLY A 772 -24.24 -10.84 -31.27
N ASP A 773 -23.48 -10.19 -30.38
CA ASP A 773 -23.38 -8.73 -30.28
C ASP A 773 -22.48 -8.14 -31.37
N ILE A 774 -21.54 -8.92 -31.93
CA ILE A 774 -20.71 -8.49 -33.07
C ILE A 774 -21.59 -8.16 -34.29
N LEU A 775 -22.61 -8.97 -34.57
CA LEU A 775 -23.51 -8.73 -35.70
C LEU A 775 -24.31 -7.42 -35.53
N LEU A 776 -24.78 -7.16 -34.31
CA LEU A 776 -25.49 -5.92 -33.98
C LEU A 776 -24.56 -4.71 -34.09
N PHE A 777 -23.33 -4.84 -33.58
CA PHE A 777 -22.31 -3.81 -33.66
C PHE A 777 -21.92 -3.47 -35.11
N GLU A 778 -21.76 -4.48 -35.97
CA GLU A 778 -21.52 -4.28 -37.41
C GLU A 778 -22.70 -3.56 -38.08
N GLY A 779 -23.93 -3.87 -37.66
CA GLY A 779 -25.14 -3.13 -38.08
C GLY A 779 -25.06 -1.64 -37.73
N ILE A 780 -24.73 -1.31 -36.47
CA ILE A 780 -24.56 0.07 -36.00
C ILE A 780 -23.46 0.79 -36.78
N ILE A 781 -22.32 0.11 -37.02
CA ILE A 781 -21.22 0.65 -37.83
C ILE A 781 -21.69 1.00 -39.25
N SER A 782 -22.43 0.09 -39.89
CA SER A 782 -22.85 0.27 -41.28
C SER A 782 -23.80 1.46 -41.48
N ASP A 783 -24.59 1.79 -40.45
CA ASP A 783 -25.50 2.93 -40.43
C ASP A 783 -24.75 4.26 -40.23
N LEU A 784 -23.73 4.27 -39.35
CA LEU A 784 -22.96 5.48 -39.03
C LEU A 784 -21.83 5.80 -40.02
N PHE A 785 -21.29 4.77 -40.70
CA PHE A 785 -20.24 4.89 -41.72
C PHE A 785 -20.72 4.29 -43.06
N PRO A 786 -21.78 4.85 -43.66
CA PRO A 786 -22.33 4.31 -44.89
C PRO A 786 -21.29 4.44 -46.02
N ARG A 787 -21.03 3.34 -46.74
CA ARG A 787 -20.11 3.24 -47.90
C ARG A 787 -18.61 3.20 -47.57
N VAL A 788 -18.22 3.21 -46.29
CA VAL A 788 -16.81 3.04 -45.90
C VAL A 788 -16.48 1.54 -45.84
N LYS A 789 -15.56 1.07 -46.69
CA LYS A 789 -15.06 -0.32 -46.64
C LYS A 789 -13.66 -0.34 -46.04
N LEU A 790 -13.50 -1.09 -44.96
CA LEU A 790 -12.19 -1.31 -44.35
C LEU A 790 -11.31 -2.14 -45.30
N PRO A 791 -10.08 -1.69 -45.59
CA PRO A 791 -9.12 -2.51 -46.32
C PRO A 791 -8.71 -3.71 -45.47
N GLU A 792 -8.54 -4.88 -46.10
CA GLU A 792 -8.01 -6.06 -45.42
C GLU A 792 -6.55 -5.82 -45.02
N VAL A 793 -6.23 -6.18 -43.78
CA VAL A 793 -4.88 -6.04 -43.23
C VAL A 793 -4.11 -7.32 -43.54
N ASP A 794 -3.02 -7.21 -44.29
CA ASP A 794 -2.15 -8.35 -44.55
C ASP A 794 -1.20 -8.59 -43.36
N TYR A 795 -1.49 -9.63 -42.58
CA TYR A 795 -0.65 -10.10 -41.47
C TYR A 795 0.38 -11.16 -41.89
N GLY A 796 0.57 -11.42 -43.19
CA GLY A 796 1.25 -12.58 -43.77
C GLY A 796 2.40 -13.18 -42.96
N ALA A 797 3.46 -12.41 -42.69
CA ALA A 797 4.62 -12.90 -41.95
C ALA A 797 4.31 -13.32 -40.49
N LEU A 798 3.41 -12.60 -39.82
CA LEU A 798 2.96 -12.92 -38.47
C LEU A 798 2.06 -14.16 -38.47
N MET A 799 1.14 -14.25 -39.44
CA MET A 799 0.23 -15.40 -39.59
C MET A 799 1.01 -16.69 -39.87
N GLU A 800 2.01 -16.65 -40.76
CA GLU A 800 2.89 -17.80 -41.03
C GLU A 800 3.67 -18.23 -39.79
N SER A 801 4.21 -17.26 -39.05
CA SER A 801 4.95 -17.51 -37.80
C SER A 801 4.06 -18.13 -36.72
N LEU A 802 2.83 -17.64 -36.57
CA LEU A 802 1.84 -18.21 -35.64
C LEU A 802 1.49 -19.66 -36.00
N ARG A 803 1.21 -19.93 -37.28
CA ARG A 803 0.95 -21.30 -37.77
C ARG A 803 2.13 -22.23 -37.51
N LYS A 804 3.36 -21.75 -37.73
CA LYS A 804 4.59 -22.50 -37.43
C LYS A 804 4.70 -22.81 -35.93
N ALA A 805 4.49 -21.81 -35.06
CA ALA A 805 4.58 -21.98 -33.61
C ALA A 805 3.54 -22.98 -33.08
N VAL A 806 2.30 -22.95 -33.60
CA VAL A 806 1.24 -23.91 -33.24
C VAL A 806 1.66 -25.35 -33.58
N ARG A 807 2.27 -25.55 -34.76
CA ARG A 807 2.76 -26.87 -35.20
C ARG A 807 3.94 -27.35 -34.35
N GLU A 808 4.89 -26.47 -34.02
CA GLU A 808 6.03 -26.79 -33.15
C GLU A 808 5.59 -27.24 -31.75
N HIS A 809 4.56 -26.59 -31.18
CA HIS A 809 3.99 -26.95 -29.88
C HIS A 809 3.00 -28.13 -29.94
N LYS A 810 2.87 -28.80 -31.10
CA LYS A 810 1.97 -29.93 -31.33
C LYS A 810 0.52 -29.63 -30.96
N ARG A 811 0.06 -28.40 -31.23
CA ARG A 811 -1.34 -27.98 -31.03
C ARG A 811 -2.11 -28.04 -32.34
N GLN A 812 -3.44 -28.09 -32.25
CA GLN A 812 -4.31 -28.08 -33.44
C GLN A 812 -4.35 -26.67 -34.04
N GLU A 813 -4.12 -26.58 -35.35
CA GLU A 813 -4.28 -25.35 -36.11
C GLU A 813 -5.78 -25.07 -36.30
N VAL A 814 -6.33 -24.17 -35.49
CA VAL A 814 -7.72 -23.73 -35.56
C VAL A 814 -7.76 -22.26 -35.95
N GLU A 815 -8.48 -21.90 -37.00
CA GLU A 815 -8.54 -20.53 -37.53
C GLU A 815 -9.04 -19.50 -36.49
N THR A 816 -9.99 -19.87 -35.62
CA THR A 816 -10.43 -18.99 -34.53
C THR A 816 -9.32 -18.71 -33.52
N PHE A 817 -8.41 -19.66 -33.27
CA PHE A 817 -7.26 -19.45 -32.40
C PHE A 817 -6.26 -18.48 -33.04
N LEU A 818 -5.98 -18.62 -34.33
CA LEU A 818 -5.09 -17.71 -35.07
C LEU A 818 -5.65 -16.27 -35.08
N HIS A 819 -6.94 -16.11 -35.36
CA HIS A 819 -7.60 -14.81 -35.30
C HIS A 819 -7.55 -14.18 -33.91
N LYS A 820 -7.74 -14.97 -32.84
CA LYS A 820 -7.63 -14.47 -31.46
C LYS A 820 -6.21 -14.09 -31.07
N ALA A 821 -5.19 -14.80 -31.57
CA ALA A 821 -3.79 -14.43 -31.37
C ALA A 821 -3.46 -13.08 -32.05
N ILE A 822 -4.01 -12.82 -33.24
CA ILE A 822 -3.87 -11.53 -33.92
C ILE A 822 -4.59 -10.43 -33.13
N GLN A 823 -5.83 -10.66 -32.69
CA GLN A 823 -6.55 -9.70 -31.84
C GLN A 823 -5.77 -9.37 -30.57
N LEU A 824 -5.12 -10.36 -29.94
CA LEU A 824 -4.28 -10.14 -28.77
C LEU A 824 -3.07 -9.27 -29.10
N TYR A 825 -2.40 -9.52 -30.22
CA TYR A 825 -1.27 -8.72 -30.70
C TYR A 825 -1.69 -7.26 -30.95
N ASP A 826 -2.79 -7.04 -31.68
CA ASP A 826 -3.31 -5.71 -31.97
C ASP A 826 -3.73 -4.97 -30.69
N VAL A 827 -4.43 -5.63 -29.77
CA VAL A 827 -4.81 -5.03 -28.47
C VAL A 827 -3.58 -4.70 -27.61
N THR A 828 -2.52 -5.50 -27.69
CA THR A 828 -1.28 -5.25 -26.95
C THR A 828 -0.61 -3.98 -27.47
N ILE A 829 -0.48 -3.82 -28.79
CA ILE A 829 0.08 -2.62 -29.42
C ILE A 829 -0.73 -1.35 -29.09
N LEU A 830 -2.05 -1.50 -28.95
CA LEU A 830 -2.93 -0.36 -28.68
C LEU A 830 -2.93 0.09 -27.21
N ARG A 831 -2.56 -0.78 -26.25
CA ARG A 831 -2.72 -0.52 -24.80
C ARG A 831 -1.44 -0.48 -24.00
N HIS A 832 -0.36 -1.09 -24.49
CA HIS A 832 0.92 -1.27 -23.78
C HIS A 832 2.07 -0.86 -24.71
#